data_AF-A0A1A9Z2I2-F1
#
_entry.id   AF-A0A1A9Z2I2-F1
#
_cell.length_a   1.000
_cell.length_b   1.000
_cell.length_c   1.000
_cell.angle_alpha   90.00
_cell.angle_beta   90.00
_cell.angle_gamma   90.00
#
_symmetry.space_group_name_H-M   'P 1'
#
loop_
_entity.id
_entity.type
_entity.pdbx_description
1 polymer ?
#
loop_
_entity_poly.entity_id
_entity_poly.type
_entity_poly.pdbx_seq_one_letter_code
_entity_poly.pdbx_strand_id
1 'polypeptide(L)'
;GRSVAKSKHISDKTACIIDQEIRALIEKNYLRARKLILENIDILHAMKDALMQYETIQAYQIDDLMNRKPVRPPSDWTEAKTKTENSTERLENHNQSNIINKNSFSDGGKFIHMKKAIHHARFMIQSGAKIIDVGGESSRPGAKRVSESEESDRVIPVVEQILKKFRVFVSVNTSHLSIMQECIKLGVHIINDIRSFAECNSLDDIINSNVMICLMHMQDGIRGKFGINPITAEFFIQLGIATGNVLCKNCTSCIVVIGNDTRESGPILKSALAAGLSCSGISSLLIGTIPTPAISYLTKFFRAEAGISISASHNPFYDNGVKFFSKSGKKLPKTIEKDIEQELSKLSYKKNNLLCQKKYQQTNAIHQYLKFCESTVPRDLNLTGLNIVVDCAHGATYQIAPTLLRKLGAKVTAISCQPNGININHECGTTNIFPLRHRVLEEKADLGIAYDGDGDRLIMIDHLGNVVDGDQILYILVRDKIKNKKFHGGVVGTLMSNMGLEIALKRLGVPFLRSHIGDRYILKTLEENGWTIGAENSGHIILLEHSSTGDAIIAGLQILSIIVHNNTTLKNLCSGIQLLPQILINVQLNKQSNPLKSNAVKRVSAVAKKTLAGNGRILLRKSGTEPLVRIMVEGTEATKVIKLAYHIATIVKSER
;
A
#
# COMPACT_ATOMS: atom_id res chain seq x y z
N GLY A 1 -30.83 0.32 39.75
CA GLY A 1 -30.29 -0.67 40.70
C GLY A 1 -28.78 -0.72 40.57
N ARG A 2 -28.06 -0.54 41.68
CA ARG A 2 -26.60 -0.73 41.75
C ARG A 2 -26.28 -2.19 41.40
N SER A 3 -25.57 -2.45 40.30
CA SER A 3 -24.88 -3.74 40.12
C SER A 3 -23.40 -3.53 40.35
N VAL A 4 -22.95 -4.07 41.48
CA VAL A 4 -21.55 -4.15 41.88
C VAL A 4 -20.91 -5.24 41.02
N ALA A 5 -20.18 -4.85 39.97
CA ALA A 5 -19.29 -5.79 39.29
C ALA A 5 -18.02 -5.95 40.13
N LYS A 6 -18.05 -6.90 41.08
CA LYS A 6 -16.86 -7.38 41.80
C LYS A 6 -15.82 -7.82 40.77
N SER A 7 -14.63 -7.23 40.81
CA SER A 7 -13.45 -7.76 40.14
C SER A 7 -13.15 -9.15 40.72
N LYS A 8 -13.46 -10.21 39.96
CA LYS A 8 -12.91 -11.53 40.27
C LYS A 8 -11.47 -11.54 39.79
N HIS A 9 -10.52 -11.68 40.72
CA HIS A 9 -9.18 -12.15 40.38
C HIS A 9 -9.33 -13.55 39.80
N ILE A 10 -9.17 -13.67 38.50
CA ILE A 10 -9.17 -14.93 37.77
C ILE A 10 -7.78 -15.54 37.97
N SER A 11 -7.68 -16.75 38.52
CA SER A 11 -6.40 -17.44 38.66
C SER A 11 -5.79 -17.71 37.27
N ASP A 12 -4.47 -17.80 37.17
CA ASP A 12 -3.77 -18.07 35.90
C ASP A 12 -4.31 -19.32 35.19
N LYS A 13 -4.72 -20.33 35.97
CA LYS A 13 -5.38 -21.54 35.47
C LYS A 13 -6.72 -21.25 34.79
N THR A 14 -7.50 -20.33 35.33
CA THR A 14 -8.79 -19.94 34.75
C THR A 14 -8.60 -19.02 33.54
N ALA A 15 -7.57 -18.17 33.52
CA ALA A 15 -7.20 -17.39 32.35
C ALA A 15 -6.77 -18.27 31.17
N CYS A 16 -6.01 -19.34 31.45
CA CYS A 16 -5.63 -20.35 30.45
C CYS A 16 -6.86 -21.06 29.85
N ILE A 17 -7.85 -21.43 30.67
CA ILE A 17 -9.10 -22.04 30.19
C ILE A 17 -9.89 -21.08 29.30
N ILE A 18 -9.96 -19.80 29.67
CA ILE A 18 -10.65 -18.78 28.86
C ILE A 18 -9.94 -18.60 27.51
N ASP A 19 -8.60 -18.55 27.49
CA ASP A 19 -7.83 -18.41 26.26
C ASP A 19 -7.98 -19.62 25.34
N GLN A 20 -7.99 -20.83 25.90
CA GLN A 20 -8.28 -22.06 25.17
C GLN A 20 -9.67 -22.06 24.53
N GLU A 21 -10.69 -21.61 25.27
CA GLU A 21 -12.07 -21.55 24.76
C GLU A 21 -12.21 -20.49 23.65
N ILE A 22 -11.58 -19.32 23.81
CA ILE A 22 -11.54 -18.27 22.78
C ILE A 22 -10.86 -18.80 21.51
N ARG A 23 -9.73 -19.49 21.65
CA ARG A 23 -9.01 -20.11 20.53
C ARG A 23 -9.88 -21.14 19.81
N ALA A 24 -10.55 -22.01 20.56
CA ALA A 24 -11.46 -23.02 20.00
C ALA A 24 -12.62 -22.38 19.21
N LEU A 25 -13.21 -21.29 19.72
CA LEU A 25 -14.26 -20.54 19.02
C LEU A 25 -13.75 -19.88 17.73
N ILE A 26 -12.54 -19.33 17.75
CA ILE A 26 -11.91 -18.72 16.57
C ILE A 26 -11.63 -19.79 15.50
N GLU A 27 -10.97 -20.88 15.89
CA GLU A 27 -10.65 -21.98 14.97
C GLU A 27 -11.92 -22.61 14.38
N LYS A 28 -12.96 -22.85 15.19
CA LYS A 28 -14.24 -23.40 14.71
C LYS A 28 -14.92 -22.49 13.69
N ASN A 29 -14.91 -21.17 13.90
CA ASN A 29 -15.51 -20.23 12.95
C ASN A 29 -14.67 -20.06 11.69
N TYR A 30 -13.33 -20.06 11.80
CA TYR A 30 -12.43 -20.06 10.66
C TYR A 30 -12.65 -21.29 9.78
N LEU A 31 -12.69 -22.48 10.39
CA LEU A 31 -12.96 -23.73 9.68
C LEU A 31 -14.34 -23.74 9.03
N ARG A 32 -15.37 -23.20 9.71
CA ARG A 32 -16.71 -23.05 9.13
C ARG A 32 -16.73 -22.11 7.92
N ALA A 33 -16.07 -20.96 7.99
CA ALA A 33 -16.00 -20.01 6.89
C ALA A 33 -15.23 -20.60 5.70
N ARG A 34 -14.08 -21.24 5.97
CA ARG A 34 -13.28 -21.95 4.97
C ARG A 34 -14.10 -23.06 4.31
N LYS A 35 -14.83 -23.86 5.09
CA LYS A 35 -15.73 -24.90 4.60
C LYS A 35 -16.82 -24.32 3.69
N LEU A 36 -17.52 -23.27 4.11
CA LEU A 36 -18.54 -22.59 3.29
C LEU A 36 -18.00 -22.10 1.95
N ILE A 37 -16.79 -21.51 1.92
CA ILE A 37 -16.18 -21.02 0.69
C ILE A 37 -15.75 -22.17 -0.20
N LEU A 38 -15.08 -23.19 0.35
CA LEU A 38 -14.61 -24.34 -0.42
C LEU A 38 -15.77 -25.17 -0.99
N GLU A 39 -16.86 -25.33 -0.25
CA GLU A 39 -18.05 -26.07 -0.68
C GLU A 39 -18.90 -25.32 -1.72
N ASN A 40 -18.72 -24.00 -1.86
CA ASN A 40 -19.48 -23.17 -2.80
C ASN A 40 -18.56 -22.40 -3.77
N ILE A 41 -17.34 -22.90 -3.99
CA ILE A 41 -16.36 -22.27 -4.87
C ILE A 41 -16.80 -22.29 -6.33
N ASP A 42 -17.62 -23.28 -6.70
CA ASP A 42 -18.30 -23.42 -7.98
C ASP A 42 -19.23 -22.22 -8.25
N ILE A 43 -20.01 -21.78 -7.25
CA ILE A 43 -20.91 -20.62 -7.38
C ILE A 43 -20.09 -19.34 -7.58
N LEU A 44 -18.98 -19.19 -6.87
CA LEU A 44 -18.04 -18.07 -7.03
C LEU A 44 -17.43 -18.03 -8.43
N HIS A 45 -17.02 -19.18 -8.96
CA HIS A 45 -16.52 -19.30 -10.33
C HIS A 45 -17.61 -19.01 -11.36
N ALA A 46 -18.82 -19.55 -11.19
CA ALA A 46 -19.95 -19.29 -12.06
C ALA A 46 -20.35 -17.81 -12.06
N MET A 47 -20.28 -17.14 -10.91
CA MET A 47 -20.53 -15.70 -10.79
C MET A 47 -19.45 -14.88 -11.50
N LYS A 48 -18.18 -15.29 -11.37
CA LYS A 48 -17.06 -14.71 -12.11
C LYS A 48 -17.27 -14.88 -13.62
N ASP A 49 -17.61 -16.08 -14.07
CA ASP A 49 -17.81 -16.39 -15.49
C ASP A 49 -19.02 -15.62 -16.05
N ALA A 50 -20.11 -15.51 -15.29
CA ALA A 50 -21.27 -14.69 -15.66
C ALA A 50 -20.92 -13.19 -15.75
N LEU A 51 -20.11 -12.66 -14.82
CA LEU A 51 -19.62 -11.27 -14.91
C LEU A 51 -18.67 -11.08 -16.10
N MET A 52 -17.86 -12.08 -16.42
CA MET A 52 -16.98 -12.05 -17.59
C MET A 52 -17.75 -12.12 -18.91
N GLN A 53 -18.84 -12.88 -18.94
CA GLN A 53 -19.65 -13.10 -20.14
C GLN A 53 -20.69 -11.99 -20.37
N TYR A 54 -21.35 -11.53 -19.30
CA TYR A 54 -22.52 -10.65 -19.37
C TYR A 54 -22.28 -9.24 -18.81
N GLU A 55 -21.12 -8.99 -18.17
CA GLU A 55 -20.67 -7.70 -17.61
C GLU A 55 -21.50 -7.18 -16.42
N THR A 56 -22.81 -7.43 -16.41
CA THR A 56 -23.70 -7.15 -15.30
C THR A 56 -24.43 -8.43 -14.91
N ILE A 57 -24.69 -8.58 -13.61
CA ILE A 57 -25.55 -9.64 -13.08
C ILE A 57 -26.79 -8.97 -12.50
N GLN A 58 -27.93 -9.30 -13.07
CA GLN A 58 -29.25 -8.86 -12.64
C GLN A 58 -29.74 -9.75 -11.48
N ALA A 59 -30.70 -9.26 -10.70
CA ALA A 59 -31.14 -9.95 -9.48
C ALA A 59 -31.54 -11.42 -9.72
N TYR A 60 -32.28 -11.72 -10.79
CA TYR A 60 -32.66 -13.10 -11.12
C TYR A 60 -31.48 -13.99 -11.52
N GLN A 61 -30.38 -13.42 -12.03
CA GLN A 61 -29.16 -14.17 -12.34
C GLN A 61 -28.37 -14.50 -11.07
N ILE A 62 -28.45 -13.66 -10.02
CA ILE A 62 -27.95 -14.02 -8.68
C ILE A 62 -28.75 -15.20 -8.13
N ASP A 63 -30.08 -15.17 -8.26
CA ASP A 63 -30.92 -16.28 -7.81
C ASP A 63 -30.60 -17.58 -8.57
N ASP A 64 -30.33 -17.50 -9.87
CA ASP A 64 -29.89 -18.66 -10.67
C ASP A 64 -28.54 -19.20 -10.17
N LEU A 65 -27.55 -18.33 -9.93
CA LEU A 65 -26.24 -18.69 -9.40
C LEU A 65 -26.32 -19.37 -8.03
N MET A 66 -27.11 -18.82 -7.11
CA MET A 66 -27.29 -19.37 -5.77
C MET A 66 -27.99 -20.74 -5.79
N ASN A 67 -28.80 -21.02 -6.82
CA ASN A 67 -29.45 -22.30 -7.04
C ASN A 67 -28.67 -23.26 -7.95
N ARG A 68 -27.41 -22.95 -8.29
CA ARG A 68 -26.56 -23.73 -9.23
C ARG A 68 -27.21 -23.96 -10.60
N LYS A 69 -28.00 -23.00 -11.06
CA LYS A 69 -28.61 -23.02 -12.39
C LYS A 69 -27.72 -22.31 -13.40
N PRO A 70 -27.76 -22.69 -14.69
CA PRO A 70 -27.10 -21.94 -15.75
C PRO A 70 -27.56 -20.48 -15.75
N VAL A 71 -26.62 -19.55 -15.82
CA VAL A 71 -26.93 -18.12 -15.84
C VAL A 71 -27.49 -17.74 -17.20
N ARG A 72 -28.77 -17.36 -17.20
CA ARG A 72 -29.46 -16.87 -18.39
C ARG A 72 -28.84 -15.55 -18.85
N PRO A 73 -28.83 -15.25 -20.16
CA PRO A 73 -28.41 -13.94 -20.63
C PRO A 73 -29.27 -12.80 -20.05
N PRO A 74 -28.71 -11.59 -19.87
CA PRO A 74 -29.49 -10.41 -19.53
C PRO A 74 -30.66 -10.20 -20.48
N SER A 75 -31.77 -9.63 -20.00
CA SER A 75 -32.99 -9.43 -20.80
C SER A 75 -32.81 -8.57 -22.06
N ASP A 76 -31.72 -7.81 -22.13
CA ASP A 76 -31.30 -6.95 -23.24
C ASP A 76 -30.17 -7.56 -24.10
N TRP A 77 -29.87 -8.85 -23.92
CA TRP A 77 -28.83 -9.57 -24.65
C TRP A 77 -29.34 -10.07 -26.02
N THR A 78 -28.71 -9.64 -27.11
CA THR A 78 -29.02 -10.08 -28.48
C THR A 78 -27.94 -11.03 -29.03
N GLU A 79 -28.34 -12.17 -29.61
CA GLU A 79 -27.50 -13.24 -30.16
C GLU A 79 -26.53 -12.84 -31.29
N ALA A 80 -26.56 -11.61 -31.79
CA ALA A 80 -25.60 -11.11 -32.78
C ALA A 80 -24.13 -11.08 -32.27
N LYS A 81 -23.88 -11.40 -30.99
CA LYS A 81 -22.55 -11.39 -30.36
C LYS A 81 -21.73 -12.68 -30.53
N THR A 82 -22.27 -13.77 -31.10
CA THR A 82 -21.57 -15.07 -31.20
C THR A 82 -21.00 -15.43 -32.57
N LYS A 83 -21.19 -14.64 -33.63
CA LYS A 83 -20.80 -15.02 -35.00
C LYS A 83 -19.47 -14.50 -35.56
N THR A 84 -18.59 -13.88 -34.76
CA THR A 84 -17.28 -13.36 -35.26
C THR A 84 -16.06 -14.13 -34.78
N GLU A 85 -16.16 -15.45 -34.52
CA GLU A 85 -14.96 -16.27 -34.29
C GLU A 85 -14.79 -17.47 -35.24
N ASN A 86 -15.72 -17.74 -36.17
CA ASN A 86 -15.56 -18.81 -37.16
C ASN A 86 -15.96 -18.36 -38.58
N SER A 87 -15.09 -17.65 -39.30
CA SER A 87 -14.98 -17.74 -40.77
C SER A 87 -13.86 -16.87 -41.33
N THR A 88 -12.95 -17.52 -42.04
CA THR A 88 -11.92 -17.01 -42.95
C THR A 88 -12.52 -16.33 -44.19
N GLU A 89 -11.88 -15.23 -44.63
CA GLU A 89 -11.82 -14.66 -45.99
C GLU A 89 -13.04 -14.00 -46.71
N ARG A 90 -12.69 -12.84 -47.32
CA ARG A 90 -13.14 -12.19 -48.59
C ARG A 90 -14.14 -11.00 -48.62
N LEU A 91 -13.54 -9.86 -49.03
CA LEU A 91 -13.87 -8.92 -50.13
C LEU A 91 -14.94 -7.80 -49.97
N GLU A 92 -14.39 -6.57 -49.98
CA GLU A 92 -14.70 -5.35 -50.77
C GLU A 92 -16.12 -4.73 -50.90
N ASN A 93 -16.11 -3.41 -50.66
CA ASN A 93 -16.93 -2.31 -51.22
C ASN A 93 -18.44 -2.23 -50.93
N HIS A 94 -18.82 -1.37 -49.98
CA HIS A 94 -19.56 -0.12 -50.24
C HIS A 94 -19.86 0.69 -48.97
N ASN A 95 -19.97 2.01 -49.14
CA ASN A 95 -20.36 3.06 -48.19
C ASN A 95 -21.41 2.64 -47.13
N GLN A 96 -21.07 2.78 -45.85
CA GLN A 96 -21.87 3.44 -44.79
C GLN A 96 -21.33 3.10 -43.39
N SER A 97 -21.23 4.13 -42.55
CA SER A 97 -21.17 4.08 -41.07
C SER A 97 -20.07 3.23 -40.41
N ASN A 98 -19.19 3.92 -39.69
CA ASN A 98 -18.23 3.35 -38.74
C ASN A 98 -18.92 2.39 -37.73
N ILE A 99 -18.81 1.08 -37.94
CA ILE A 99 -19.10 0.06 -36.93
C ILE A 99 -17.75 -0.39 -36.37
N ILE A 100 -17.36 0.14 -35.20
CA ILE A 100 -16.31 -0.45 -34.36
C ILE A 100 -16.90 -0.78 -32.99
N ASN A 101 -16.85 -2.07 -32.73
CA ASN A 101 -17.38 -2.85 -31.62
C ASN A 101 -16.81 -2.44 -30.24
N LYS A 102 -17.64 -2.39 -29.19
CA LYS A 102 -17.23 -2.17 -27.78
C LYS A 102 -18.15 -2.90 -26.80
N ASN A 103 -17.69 -4.04 -26.28
CA ASN A 103 -18.17 -4.63 -25.02
C ASN A 103 -17.42 -3.94 -23.85
N SER A 104 -17.98 -3.77 -22.65
CA SER A 104 -18.79 -2.63 -22.20
C SER A 104 -19.13 -2.61 -20.68
N PHE A 105 -18.18 -2.54 -19.73
CA PHE A 105 -18.41 -2.03 -18.32
C PHE A 105 -18.72 -0.51 -18.24
N SER A 106 -19.38 -0.02 -19.28
CA SER A 106 -19.92 1.29 -19.58
C SER A 106 -20.94 0.96 -20.67
N ASP A 107 -22.05 1.66 -20.82
CA ASP A 107 -23.04 1.22 -21.81
C ASP A 107 -22.57 1.38 -23.28
N GLY A 108 -21.28 1.63 -23.52
CA GLY A 108 -20.67 1.63 -24.86
C GLY A 108 -21.09 2.83 -25.69
N GLY A 109 -21.56 3.89 -25.02
CA GLY A 109 -22.18 5.03 -25.67
C GLY A 109 -23.65 4.79 -26.08
N LYS A 110 -24.28 3.66 -25.73
CA LYS A 110 -25.68 3.35 -26.09
C LYS A 110 -26.70 4.35 -25.54
N PHE A 111 -26.35 5.07 -24.47
CA PHE A 111 -27.20 6.07 -23.82
C PHE A 111 -26.66 7.51 -23.87
N ILE A 112 -25.77 7.83 -24.82
CA ILE A 112 -25.24 9.21 -25.00
C ILE A 112 -26.36 10.25 -25.13
N HIS A 113 -27.50 9.86 -25.72
CA HIS A 113 -28.68 10.72 -25.78
C HIS A 113 -29.47 10.66 -24.48
N MET A 114 -29.61 11.82 -23.83
CA MET A 114 -30.33 12.04 -22.57
C MET A 114 -31.65 11.26 -22.42
N LYS A 115 -32.50 11.22 -23.47
CA LYS A 115 -33.77 10.46 -23.45
C LYS A 115 -33.58 8.97 -23.20
N LYS A 116 -32.55 8.36 -23.79
CA LYS A 116 -32.25 6.94 -23.60
C LYS A 116 -31.65 6.68 -22.21
N ALA A 117 -30.76 7.55 -21.72
CA ALA A 117 -30.20 7.46 -20.37
C ALA A 117 -31.30 7.51 -19.28
N ILE A 118 -32.26 8.42 -19.42
CA ILE A 118 -33.40 8.54 -18.49
C ILE A 118 -34.29 7.29 -18.54
N HIS A 119 -34.54 6.75 -19.73
CA HIS A 119 -35.33 5.53 -19.87
C HIS A 119 -34.64 4.33 -19.21
N HIS A 120 -33.32 4.21 -19.39
CA HIS A 120 -32.53 3.15 -18.76
C HIS A 120 -32.46 3.30 -17.24
N ALA A 121 -32.27 4.51 -16.72
CA ALA A 121 -32.35 4.80 -15.30
C ALA A 121 -33.71 4.39 -14.73
N ARG A 122 -34.82 4.68 -15.43
CA ARG A 122 -36.17 4.22 -15.03
C ARG A 122 -36.25 2.70 -14.93
N PHE A 123 -35.73 1.98 -15.92
CA PHE A 123 -35.71 0.52 -15.91
C PHE A 123 -34.89 -0.04 -14.74
N MET A 124 -33.69 0.50 -14.49
CA MET A 124 -32.85 0.12 -13.36
C MET A 124 -33.57 0.33 -12.02
N ILE A 125 -34.24 1.47 -11.85
CA ILE A 125 -34.99 1.81 -10.63
C ILE A 125 -36.17 0.85 -10.43
N GLN A 126 -36.93 0.57 -11.49
CA GLN A 126 -38.04 -0.40 -11.45
C GLN A 126 -37.54 -1.82 -11.14
N SER A 127 -36.32 -2.15 -11.58
CA SER A 127 -35.62 -3.40 -11.27
C SER A 127 -34.99 -3.43 -9.87
N GLY A 128 -35.22 -2.40 -9.05
CA GLY A 128 -34.82 -2.34 -7.64
C GLY A 128 -33.56 -1.53 -7.35
N ALA A 129 -32.93 -0.89 -8.35
CA ALA A 129 -31.76 -0.07 -8.12
C ALA A 129 -32.06 1.11 -7.19
N LYS A 130 -31.26 1.23 -6.13
CA LYS A 130 -31.38 2.31 -5.12
C LYS A 130 -30.44 3.47 -5.37
N ILE A 131 -29.40 3.24 -6.18
CA ILE A 131 -28.41 4.24 -6.60
C ILE A 131 -28.28 4.12 -8.12
N ILE A 132 -28.26 5.26 -8.81
CA ILE A 132 -27.92 5.36 -10.23
C ILE A 132 -26.60 6.11 -10.33
N ASP A 133 -25.59 5.48 -10.92
CA ASP A 133 -24.27 6.07 -11.17
C ASP A 133 -24.22 6.62 -12.60
N VAL A 134 -23.84 7.89 -12.75
CA VAL A 134 -23.84 8.62 -14.02
C VAL A 134 -22.41 9.07 -14.32
N GLY A 135 -21.86 8.68 -15.47
CA GLY A 135 -20.51 9.07 -15.90
C GLY A 135 -20.49 9.48 -17.37
N GLY A 136 -19.70 10.52 -17.69
CA GLY A 136 -19.54 11.05 -19.06
C GLY A 136 -18.25 10.61 -19.75
N GLU A 137 -17.28 10.13 -18.97
CA GLU A 137 -15.98 9.60 -19.41
C GLU A 137 -15.86 8.11 -19.09
N SER A 138 -15.20 7.35 -19.97
CA SER A 138 -14.88 5.94 -19.74
C SER A 138 -13.63 5.81 -18.86
N SER A 139 -13.75 5.17 -17.70
CA SER A 139 -12.65 4.87 -16.77
C SER A 139 -11.71 3.73 -17.21
N ARG A 140 -11.87 3.21 -18.44
CA ARG A 140 -11.07 2.11 -18.97
C ARG A 140 -9.62 2.51 -19.25
N PRO A 141 -8.64 1.65 -18.95
CA PRO A 141 -7.27 1.81 -19.46
C PRO A 141 -7.27 1.96 -21.00
N GLY A 142 -6.68 3.04 -21.50
CA GLY A 142 -6.58 3.32 -22.95
C GLY A 142 -7.81 3.98 -23.60
N ALA A 143 -8.84 4.37 -22.83
CA ALA A 143 -9.94 5.17 -23.38
C ALA A 143 -9.45 6.58 -23.76
N LYS A 144 -9.91 7.09 -24.92
CA LYS A 144 -9.70 8.49 -25.28
C LYS A 144 -10.43 9.37 -24.27
N ARG A 145 -9.70 10.28 -23.64
CA ARG A 145 -10.25 11.30 -22.74
C ARG A 145 -11.23 12.18 -23.51
N VAL A 146 -12.27 12.60 -22.81
CA VAL A 146 -13.20 13.61 -23.31
C VAL A 146 -12.82 14.95 -22.71
N SER A 147 -13.14 16.03 -23.40
CA SER A 147 -12.92 17.37 -22.81
C SER A 147 -13.87 17.58 -21.63
N GLU A 148 -13.50 18.43 -20.68
CA GLU A 148 -14.36 18.82 -19.55
C GLU A 148 -15.74 19.32 -20.03
N SER A 149 -15.78 20.11 -21.10
CA SER A 149 -17.02 20.58 -21.73
C SER A 149 -17.87 19.43 -22.26
N GLU A 150 -17.23 18.45 -22.93
CA GLU A 150 -17.92 17.29 -23.50
C GLU A 150 -18.43 16.32 -22.41
N GLU A 151 -17.69 16.16 -21.31
CA GLU A 151 -18.16 15.39 -20.15
C GLU A 151 -19.32 16.09 -19.46
N SER A 152 -19.22 17.41 -19.27
CA SER A 152 -20.26 18.26 -18.67
C SER A 152 -21.60 18.13 -19.43
N ASP A 153 -21.57 18.26 -20.76
CA ASP A 153 -22.74 18.13 -21.64
C ASP A 153 -23.42 16.75 -21.54
N ARG A 154 -22.66 15.71 -21.18
CA ARG A 154 -23.16 14.33 -21.03
C ARG A 154 -23.73 14.06 -19.65
N VAL A 155 -23.10 14.60 -18.61
CA VAL A 155 -23.40 14.25 -17.23
C VAL A 155 -24.51 15.13 -16.67
N ILE A 156 -24.37 16.45 -16.79
CA ILE A 156 -25.19 17.42 -16.04
C ILE A 156 -26.67 17.33 -16.42
N PRO A 157 -27.06 17.30 -17.72
CA PRO A 157 -28.47 17.20 -18.10
C PRO A 157 -29.12 15.88 -17.66
N VAL A 158 -28.35 14.78 -17.66
CA VAL A 158 -28.84 13.46 -17.24
C VAL A 158 -29.08 13.43 -15.74
N VAL A 159 -28.12 13.94 -14.96
CA VAL A 159 -28.23 14.06 -13.49
C VAL A 159 -29.44 14.90 -13.10
N GLU A 160 -29.60 16.07 -13.72
CA GLU A 160 -30.72 16.96 -13.45
C GLU A 160 -32.07 16.26 -13.68
N GLN A 161 -32.21 15.57 -14.81
CA GLN A 161 -33.47 14.90 -15.16
C GLN A 161 -33.77 13.70 -14.27
N ILE A 162 -32.76 12.94 -13.86
CA ILE A 162 -32.95 11.82 -12.94
C ILE A 162 -33.40 12.33 -11.58
N LEU A 163 -32.75 13.36 -11.04
CA LEU A 163 -33.10 13.98 -9.76
C LEU A 163 -34.52 14.58 -9.78
N LYS A 164 -34.94 15.19 -10.90
CA LYS A 164 -36.30 15.73 -11.06
C LYS A 164 -37.39 14.65 -11.15
N LYS A 165 -37.11 13.52 -11.81
CA LYS A 165 -38.14 12.53 -12.19
C LYS A 165 -38.23 11.34 -11.25
N PHE A 166 -37.17 11.02 -10.52
CA PHE A 166 -37.11 9.79 -9.74
C PHE A 166 -36.60 10.04 -8.32
N ARG A 167 -37.21 9.36 -7.37
CA ARG A 167 -36.76 9.34 -5.98
C ARG A 167 -35.70 8.24 -5.78
N VAL A 168 -34.49 8.51 -6.28
CA VAL A 168 -33.33 7.60 -6.22
C VAL A 168 -32.07 8.36 -5.83
N PHE A 169 -31.11 7.69 -5.19
CA PHE A 169 -29.78 8.28 -4.98
C PHE A 169 -29.05 8.37 -6.31
N VAL A 170 -28.39 9.50 -6.56
CA VAL A 170 -27.60 9.72 -7.76
C VAL A 170 -26.14 9.86 -7.37
N SER A 171 -25.30 9.04 -7.99
CA SER A 171 -23.84 9.10 -7.94
C SER A 171 -23.33 9.65 -9.28
N VAL A 172 -22.34 10.53 -9.23
CA VAL A 172 -21.69 11.09 -10.42
C VAL A 172 -20.24 10.67 -10.44
N ASN A 173 -19.83 10.00 -11.51
CA ASN A 173 -18.47 9.59 -11.76
C ASN A 173 -17.76 10.64 -12.62
N THR A 174 -16.88 11.43 -12.00
CA THR A 174 -16.09 12.48 -12.68
C THR A 174 -14.82 12.79 -11.87
N SER A 175 -13.78 13.28 -12.54
CA SER A 175 -12.57 13.83 -11.88
C SER A 175 -12.43 15.36 -12.03
N HIS A 176 -13.34 16.00 -12.77
CA HIS A 176 -13.31 17.45 -13.01
C HIS A 176 -14.07 18.22 -11.91
N LEU A 177 -13.38 19.15 -11.26
CA LEU A 177 -13.92 19.93 -10.14
C LEU A 177 -15.17 20.75 -10.51
N SER A 178 -15.20 21.34 -11.70
CA SER A 178 -16.33 22.12 -12.22
C SER A 178 -17.62 21.30 -12.32
N ILE A 179 -17.52 20.09 -12.87
CA ILE A 179 -18.64 19.15 -13.02
C ILE A 179 -19.12 18.69 -11.64
N MET A 180 -18.20 18.45 -10.70
CA MET A 180 -18.56 18.15 -9.31
C MET A 180 -19.35 19.30 -8.69
N GLN A 181 -18.86 20.54 -8.79
CA GLN A 181 -19.51 21.73 -8.24
C GLN A 181 -20.92 21.91 -8.81
N GLU A 182 -21.10 21.71 -10.11
CA GLU A 182 -22.39 21.88 -10.75
C GLU A 182 -23.37 20.77 -10.38
N CYS A 183 -22.92 19.51 -10.33
CA CYS A 183 -23.76 18.40 -9.84
C CYS A 183 -24.12 18.55 -8.36
N ILE A 184 -23.24 19.12 -7.53
CA ILE A 184 -23.52 19.45 -6.12
C ILE A 184 -24.65 20.49 -6.05
N LYS A 185 -24.62 21.54 -6.88
CA LYS A 185 -25.70 22.55 -6.96
C LYS A 185 -27.05 21.94 -7.36
N LEU A 186 -27.03 20.92 -8.22
CA LEU A 186 -28.24 20.19 -8.62
C LEU A 186 -28.80 19.26 -7.53
N GLY A 187 -28.05 19.01 -6.46
CA GLY A 187 -28.46 18.12 -5.37
C GLY A 187 -28.06 16.65 -5.57
N VAL A 188 -26.94 16.38 -6.27
CA VAL A 188 -26.37 15.04 -6.34
C VAL A 188 -26.04 14.49 -4.95
N HIS A 189 -26.13 13.18 -4.77
CA HIS A 189 -25.95 12.56 -3.45
C HIS A 189 -24.53 12.03 -3.25
N ILE A 190 -23.87 11.58 -4.33
CA ILE A 190 -22.53 11.01 -4.30
C ILE A 190 -21.69 11.58 -5.45
N ILE A 191 -20.46 11.98 -5.16
CA ILE A 191 -19.39 12.17 -6.15
C ILE A 191 -18.45 10.98 -6.05
N ASN A 192 -18.17 10.33 -7.17
CA ASN A 192 -17.24 9.22 -7.32
C ASN A 192 -16.04 9.67 -8.15
N ASP A 193 -14.96 10.06 -7.47
CA ASP A 193 -13.71 10.47 -8.11
C ASP A 193 -12.70 9.33 -8.12
N ILE A 194 -12.51 8.76 -9.30
CA ILE A 194 -11.58 7.66 -9.54
C ILE A 194 -10.10 8.08 -9.50
N ARG A 195 -9.81 9.38 -9.43
CA ARG A 195 -8.46 9.97 -9.38
C ARG A 195 -8.10 10.56 -8.01
N SER A 196 -8.91 10.34 -6.97
CA SER A 196 -8.59 10.75 -5.60
C SER A 196 -8.26 12.26 -5.45
N PHE A 197 -9.00 13.12 -6.14
CA PHE A 197 -8.81 14.58 -6.18
C PHE A 197 -7.46 15.05 -6.72
N ALA A 198 -6.72 14.21 -7.45
CA ALA A 198 -5.40 14.55 -8.00
C ALA A 198 -5.41 15.73 -8.99
N GLU A 199 -6.59 16.08 -9.51
CA GLU A 199 -6.85 17.13 -10.51
C GLU A 199 -7.60 18.35 -9.92
N CYS A 200 -7.91 18.35 -8.61
CA CYS A 200 -8.61 19.45 -7.96
C CYS A 200 -7.61 20.47 -7.37
N ASN A 201 -7.78 21.76 -7.70
CA ASN A 201 -6.93 22.85 -7.21
C ASN A 201 -7.38 23.40 -5.85
N SER A 202 -8.66 23.27 -5.49
CA SER A 202 -9.21 23.54 -4.16
C SER A 202 -10.41 22.61 -3.91
N LEU A 203 -10.67 22.27 -2.65
CA LEU A 203 -11.77 21.40 -2.20
C LEU A 203 -12.80 22.15 -1.36
N ASP A 204 -12.68 23.47 -1.18
CA ASP A 204 -13.48 24.24 -0.22
C ASP A 204 -14.99 24.11 -0.48
N ASP A 205 -15.41 24.13 -1.74
CA ASP A 205 -16.83 23.97 -2.13
C ASP A 205 -17.36 22.55 -1.91
N ILE A 206 -16.50 21.54 -2.04
CA ILE A 206 -16.85 20.14 -1.80
C ILE A 206 -16.94 19.87 -0.29
N ILE A 207 -16.00 20.41 0.49
CA ILE A 207 -15.90 20.25 1.95
C ILE A 207 -17.12 20.82 2.66
N ASN A 208 -17.67 21.93 2.14
CA ASN A 208 -18.84 22.60 2.70
C ASN A 208 -20.18 22.01 2.21
N SER A 209 -20.14 21.03 1.30
CA SER A 209 -21.35 20.36 0.79
C SER A 209 -21.77 19.18 1.67
N ASN A 210 -23.05 18.81 1.60
CA ASN A 210 -23.58 17.59 2.24
C ASN A 210 -23.44 16.33 1.37
N VAL A 211 -22.67 16.40 0.28
CA VAL A 211 -22.55 15.33 -0.72
C VAL A 211 -21.56 14.24 -0.24
N MET A 212 -21.89 12.98 -0.49
CA MET A 212 -21.01 11.85 -0.17
C MET A 212 -19.88 11.77 -1.21
N ILE A 213 -18.67 11.47 -0.78
CA ILE A 213 -17.51 11.37 -1.67
C ILE A 213 -16.99 9.93 -1.64
N CYS A 214 -16.80 9.35 -2.82
CA CYS A 214 -16.12 8.09 -3.06
C CYS A 214 -14.80 8.39 -3.77
N LEU A 215 -13.67 8.00 -3.17
CA LEU A 215 -12.33 8.17 -3.73
C LEU A 215 -11.73 6.80 -4.00
N MET A 216 -11.25 6.57 -5.22
CA MET A 216 -10.50 5.35 -5.53
C MET A 216 -9.03 5.49 -5.14
N HIS A 217 -8.46 4.43 -4.55
CA HIS A 217 -7.12 4.43 -3.99
C HIS A 217 -6.00 4.72 -5.01
N MET A 218 -5.01 5.54 -4.63
CA MET A 218 -3.72 5.69 -5.31
C MET A 218 -2.60 5.30 -4.34
N GLN A 219 -1.82 4.29 -4.72
CA GLN A 219 -0.80 3.64 -3.88
C GLN A 219 0.59 4.25 -4.11
N ASP A 220 1.53 3.99 -3.20
CA ASP A 220 2.94 4.38 -3.40
C ASP A 220 3.61 3.42 -4.40
N GLY A 221 3.81 3.95 -5.61
CA GLY A 221 4.20 3.16 -6.77
C GLY A 221 3.03 2.34 -7.34
N ILE A 222 3.29 1.67 -8.45
CA ILE A 222 2.30 0.79 -9.10
C ILE A 222 2.47 -0.60 -8.48
N ARG A 223 1.42 -1.17 -7.90
CA ARG A 223 1.45 -2.49 -7.23
C ARG A 223 0.21 -3.32 -7.55
N GLY A 224 0.31 -4.63 -7.37
CA GLY A 224 -0.79 -5.57 -7.58
C GLY A 224 -0.29 -7.00 -7.76
N LYS A 225 -1.21 -7.92 -8.01
CA LYS A 225 -0.90 -9.33 -8.27
C LYS A 225 -0.31 -9.50 -9.67
N PHE A 226 0.81 -10.22 -9.78
CA PHE A 226 1.42 -10.53 -11.07
C PHE A 226 0.45 -11.29 -11.98
N GLY A 227 0.40 -10.91 -13.26
CA GLY A 227 -0.55 -11.43 -14.25
C GLY A 227 -1.90 -10.70 -14.25
N ILE A 228 -2.13 -9.77 -13.33
CA ILE A 228 -3.34 -8.93 -13.29
C ILE A 228 -2.92 -7.48 -13.50
N ASN A 229 -3.55 -6.80 -14.44
CA ASN A 229 -3.27 -5.39 -14.72
C ASN A 229 -3.40 -4.53 -13.43
N PRO A 230 -2.43 -3.67 -13.10
CA PRO A 230 -1.30 -3.22 -13.93
C PRO A 230 0.00 -4.05 -13.83
N ILE A 231 0.05 -5.16 -13.08
CA ILE A 231 1.29 -5.94 -12.92
C ILE A 231 1.37 -7.05 -13.97
N THR A 232 1.54 -6.64 -15.23
CA THR A 232 1.72 -7.51 -16.40
C THR A 232 2.98 -7.13 -17.17
N ALA A 233 3.54 -8.07 -17.94
CA ALA A 233 4.73 -7.79 -18.75
C ALA A 233 4.44 -6.72 -19.81
N GLU A 234 3.26 -6.78 -20.43
CA GLU A 234 2.76 -5.83 -21.42
C GLU A 234 2.68 -4.42 -20.84
N PHE A 235 2.11 -4.27 -19.64
CA PHE A 235 2.06 -2.99 -18.96
C PHE A 235 3.48 -2.48 -18.63
N PHE A 236 4.39 -3.34 -18.18
CA PHE A 236 5.75 -2.93 -17.85
C PHE A 236 6.57 -2.50 -19.09
N ILE A 237 6.33 -3.09 -20.26
CA ILE A 237 6.90 -2.57 -21.53
C ILE A 237 6.38 -1.15 -21.79
N GLN A 238 5.06 -0.93 -21.69
CA GLN A 238 4.46 0.39 -21.89
C GLN A 238 4.99 1.41 -20.87
N LEU A 239 5.08 1.01 -19.60
CA LEU A 239 5.65 1.80 -18.53
C LEU A 239 7.09 2.19 -18.83
N GLY A 240 7.89 1.28 -19.39
CA GLY A 240 9.26 1.53 -19.80
C GLY A 240 9.34 2.57 -20.92
N ILE A 241 8.50 2.44 -21.94
CA ILE A 241 8.42 3.40 -23.06
C ILE A 241 8.02 4.78 -22.56
N ALA A 242 6.94 4.86 -21.77
CA ALA A 242 6.45 6.13 -21.22
C ALA A 242 7.50 6.79 -20.33
N THR A 243 8.12 6.01 -19.43
CA THR A 243 9.20 6.48 -18.56
C THR A 243 10.37 6.99 -19.40
N GLY A 244 10.80 6.24 -20.41
CA GLY A 244 11.90 6.63 -21.29
C GLY A 244 11.60 7.93 -22.04
N ASN A 245 10.38 8.08 -22.58
CA ASN A 245 9.96 9.30 -23.28
C ASN A 245 9.95 10.53 -22.37
N VAL A 246 9.57 10.38 -21.10
CA VAL A 246 9.59 11.48 -20.12
C VAL A 246 11.02 11.83 -19.73
N LEU A 247 11.85 10.83 -19.41
CA LEU A 247 13.23 11.07 -18.98
C LEU A 247 14.07 11.66 -20.12
N CYS A 248 13.99 11.14 -21.35
CA CYS A 248 14.77 11.60 -22.50
C CYS A 248 14.63 13.11 -22.80
N LYS A 249 13.50 13.73 -22.47
CA LYS A 249 13.29 15.18 -22.69
C LYS A 249 14.30 16.06 -21.95
N ASN A 250 14.83 15.58 -20.83
CA ASN A 250 15.66 16.37 -19.90
C ASN A 250 17.01 15.70 -19.54
N CYS A 251 17.38 14.59 -20.19
CA CYS A 251 18.57 13.79 -19.82
C CYS A 251 19.89 14.36 -20.33
N THR A 252 20.89 14.44 -19.46
CA THR A 252 22.32 14.55 -19.84
C THR A 252 23.01 13.19 -19.92
N SER A 253 22.54 12.21 -19.13
CA SER A 253 22.95 10.80 -19.20
C SER A 253 21.72 9.93 -19.44
N CYS A 254 21.80 8.99 -20.36
CA CYS A 254 20.64 8.17 -20.74
C CYS A 254 20.65 6.82 -20.01
N ILE A 255 21.03 6.76 -18.73
CA ILE A 255 21.17 5.51 -17.97
C ILE A 255 20.10 5.44 -16.88
N VAL A 256 19.42 4.29 -16.79
CA VAL A 256 18.50 3.94 -15.70
C VAL A 256 18.99 2.69 -14.99
N VAL A 257 18.99 2.68 -13.66
CA VAL A 257 19.36 1.51 -12.85
C VAL A 257 18.10 0.75 -12.46
N ILE A 258 18.03 -0.56 -12.68
CA ILE A 258 16.85 -1.38 -12.37
C ILE A 258 17.26 -2.59 -11.55
N GLY A 259 16.62 -2.84 -10.41
CA GLY A 259 16.78 -4.08 -9.65
C GLY A 259 15.46 -4.61 -9.11
N ASN A 260 15.51 -5.78 -8.49
CA ASN A 260 14.33 -6.48 -7.97
C ASN A 260 14.63 -7.21 -6.66
N ASP A 261 13.58 -7.60 -5.93
CA ASP A 261 13.67 -8.53 -4.82
C ASP A 261 13.77 -10.00 -5.31
N THR A 262 13.44 -10.97 -4.47
CA THR A 262 13.56 -12.41 -4.77
C THR A 262 12.31 -13.02 -5.42
N ARG A 263 11.27 -12.24 -5.71
CA ARG A 263 10.04 -12.76 -6.35
C ARG A 263 10.35 -13.30 -7.75
N GLU A 264 9.79 -14.45 -8.07
CA GLU A 264 9.93 -15.07 -9.41
C GLU A 264 9.43 -14.16 -10.55
N SER A 265 8.44 -13.30 -10.29
CA SER A 265 7.93 -12.32 -11.25
C SER A 265 8.88 -11.14 -11.49
N GLY A 266 9.84 -10.90 -10.59
CA GLY A 266 10.78 -9.78 -10.65
C GLY A 266 11.63 -9.75 -11.94
N PRO A 267 12.36 -10.82 -12.30
CA PRO A 267 13.14 -10.89 -13.54
C PRO A 267 12.33 -10.66 -14.81
N ILE A 268 11.08 -11.12 -14.86
CA ILE A 268 10.16 -10.93 -16.00
C ILE A 268 9.83 -9.45 -16.15
N LEU A 269 9.33 -8.82 -15.07
CA LEU A 269 8.96 -7.41 -15.06
C LEU A 269 10.18 -6.50 -15.31
N LYS A 270 11.34 -6.86 -14.76
CA LYS A 270 12.62 -6.15 -14.99
C LYS A 270 13.01 -6.14 -16.47
N SER A 271 12.93 -7.29 -17.13
CA SER A 271 13.27 -7.42 -18.55
C SER A 271 12.26 -6.69 -19.44
N ALA A 272 10.97 -6.79 -19.12
CA ALA A 272 9.90 -6.08 -19.81
C ALA A 272 10.09 -4.55 -19.75
N LEU A 273 10.37 -4.03 -18.56
CA LEU A 273 10.62 -2.60 -18.34
C LEU A 273 11.86 -2.11 -19.09
N ALA A 274 12.95 -2.89 -19.03
CA ALA A 274 14.19 -2.59 -19.74
C ALA A 274 13.99 -2.55 -21.26
N ALA A 275 13.22 -3.48 -21.81
CA ALA A 275 12.87 -3.49 -23.24
C ALA A 275 12.12 -2.22 -23.64
N GLY A 276 11.14 -1.79 -22.84
CA GLY A 276 10.42 -0.54 -23.08
C GLY A 276 11.33 0.70 -23.05
N LEU A 277 12.22 0.79 -22.06
CA LEU A 277 13.20 1.88 -21.95
C LEU A 277 14.17 1.91 -23.14
N SER A 278 14.64 0.75 -23.58
CA SER A 278 15.51 0.58 -24.76
C SER A 278 14.87 1.07 -26.05
N CYS A 279 13.55 0.90 -26.21
CA CYS A 279 12.81 1.42 -27.36
C CYS A 279 12.70 2.96 -27.37
N SER A 280 12.84 3.61 -26.20
CA SER A 280 12.77 5.07 -26.04
C SER A 280 14.15 5.74 -26.00
N GLY A 281 15.23 5.02 -26.33
CA GLY A 281 16.58 5.61 -26.38
C GLY A 281 17.30 5.70 -25.03
N ILE A 282 16.79 5.00 -24.00
CA ILE A 282 17.40 4.91 -22.68
C ILE A 282 18.19 3.59 -22.55
N SER A 283 19.43 3.68 -22.09
CA SER A 283 20.24 2.54 -21.66
C SER A 283 19.85 2.14 -20.23
N SER A 284 19.86 0.85 -19.93
CA SER A 284 19.52 0.36 -18.60
C SER A 284 20.62 -0.53 -18.02
N LEU A 285 20.94 -0.33 -16.74
CA LEU A 285 21.77 -1.22 -15.93
C LEU A 285 20.87 -2.13 -15.11
N LEU A 286 20.82 -3.40 -15.47
CA LEU A 286 20.03 -4.42 -14.79
C LEU A 286 20.87 -5.01 -13.66
N ILE A 287 20.54 -4.59 -12.45
CA ILE A 287 21.12 -5.11 -11.22
C ILE A 287 20.40 -6.41 -10.86
N GLY A 288 21.14 -7.36 -10.29
CA GLY A 288 20.59 -8.57 -9.71
C GLY A 288 19.64 -8.29 -8.54
N THR A 289 19.33 -9.34 -7.76
CA THR A 289 18.54 -9.17 -6.55
C THR A 289 19.27 -8.28 -5.55
N ILE A 290 18.63 -7.17 -5.15
CA ILE A 290 19.24 -6.17 -4.28
C ILE A 290 18.16 -5.37 -3.54
N PRO A 291 18.39 -4.93 -2.29
CA PRO A 291 17.42 -4.15 -1.54
C PRO A 291 17.00 -2.86 -2.26
N THR A 292 15.76 -2.43 -2.06
CA THR A 292 15.25 -1.14 -2.55
C THR A 292 16.15 0.05 -2.18
N PRO A 293 16.65 0.21 -0.94
CA PRO A 293 17.55 1.33 -0.61
C PRO A 293 18.89 1.27 -1.38
N ALA A 294 19.35 0.09 -1.78
CA ALA A 294 20.53 -0.04 -2.62
C ALA A 294 20.30 0.57 -4.01
N ILE A 295 19.10 0.46 -4.58
CA ILE A 295 18.76 1.11 -5.86
C ILE A 295 18.82 2.63 -5.73
N SER A 296 18.30 3.18 -4.63
CA SER A 296 18.42 4.62 -4.32
C SER A 296 19.88 5.09 -4.27
N TYR A 297 20.75 4.31 -3.62
CA TYR A 297 22.19 4.58 -3.59
C TYR A 297 22.87 4.44 -4.96
N LEU A 298 22.64 3.31 -5.65
CA LEU A 298 23.30 2.99 -6.91
C LEU A 298 22.93 3.95 -8.03
N THR A 299 21.73 4.52 -7.98
CA THR A 299 21.32 5.60 -8.90
C THR A 299 22.29 6.78 -8.82
N LYS A 300 22.65 7.21 -7.60
CA LYS A 300 23.65 8.27 -7.39
C LYS A 300 25.05 7.81 -7.77
N PHE A 301 25.43 6.58 -7.38
CA PHE A 301 26.76 6.03 -7.64
C PHE A 301 27.08 5.96 -9.14
N PHE A 302 26.14 5.47 -9.95
CA PHE A 302 26.29 5.39 -11.40
C PHE A 302 25.95 6.70 -12.13
N ARG A 303 25.60 7.77 -11.40
CA ARG A 303 25.10 9.04 -11.95
C ARG A 303 23.96 8.84 -12.95
N ALA A 304 23.10 7.87 -12.66
CA ALA A 304 21.95 7.52 -13.49
C ALA A 304 20.83 8.56 -13.34
N GLU A 305 20.01 8.70 -14.39
CA GLU A 305 18.89 9.66 -14.38
C GLU A 305 17.78 9.20 -13.42
N ALA A 306 17.56 7.89 -13.37
CA ALA A 306 16.59 7.28 -12.48
C ALA A 306 17.02 5.89 -12.00
N GLY A 307 16.49 5.52 -10.84
CA GLY A 307 16.54 4.17 -10.28
C GLY A 307 15.15 3.57 -10.22
N ILE A 308 15.04 2.27 -10.46
CA ILE A 308 13.78 1.56 -10.43
C ILE A 308 13.94 0.28 -9.62
N SER A 309 13.11 0.13 -8.59
CA SER A 309 13.06 -1.07 -7.76
C SER A 309 11.74 -1.81 -8.01
N ILE A 310 11.85 -3.08 -8.39
CA ILE A 310 10.71 -3.96 -8.64
C ILE A 310 10.51 -4.83 -7.40
N SER A 311 9.50 -4.48 -6.60
CA SER A 311 9.15 -5.18 -5.37
C SER A 311 7.78 -4.72 -4.85
N ALA A 312 7.15 -5.59 -4.06
CA ALA A 312 6.01 -5.26 -3.20
C ALA A 312 6.35 -5.28 -1.69
N SER A 313 7.63 -5.10 -1.30
CA SER A 313 8.08 -5.07 0.11
C SER A 313 7.62 -6.34 0.86
N HIS A 314 6.90 -6.18 1.96
CA HIS A 314 6.38 -7.22 2.84
C HIS A 314 5.19 -8.03 2.28
N ASN A 315 4.66 -7.73 1.10
CA ASN A 315 3.54 -8.48 0.53
C ASN A 315 3.92 -9.95 0.19
N PRO A 316 2.94 -10.87 0.07
CA PRO A 316 3.19 -12.26 -0.37
C PRO A 316 3.71 -12.34 -1.81
N PHE A 317 4.42 -13.42 -2.17
CA PHE A 317 5.17 -13.56 -3.44
C PHE A 317 4.39 -13.26 -4.73
N TYR A 318 3.08 -13.51 -4.75
CA TYR A 318 2.23 -13.30 -5.92
C TYR A 318 1.95 -11.82 -6.23
N ASP A 319 2.16 -10.92 -5.26
CA ASP A 319 2.14 -9.48 -5.49
C ASP A 319 3.49 -9.00 -6.03
N ASN A 320 3.50 -7.95 -6.84
CA ASN A 320 4.71 -7.21 -7.17
C ASN A 320 4.38 -5.72 -7.37
N GLY A 321 5.40 -4.92 -7.63
CA GLY A 321 5.23 -3.50 -7.87
C GLY A 321 6.49 -2.83 -8.36
N VAL A 322 6.41 -1.53 -8.54
CA VAL A 322 7.52 -0.71 -9.03
C VAL A 322 7.58 0.62 -8.26
N LYS A 323 8.77 0.93 -7.76
CA LYS A 323 9.14 2.17 -7.08
C LYS A 323 10.20 2.89 -7.90
N PHE A 324 10.04 4.20 -8.12
CA PHE A 324 10.98 5.01 -8.87
C PHE A 324 11.77 5.96 -7.96
N PHE A 325 13.04 6.15 -8.30
CA PHE A 325 13.98 7.05 -7.66
C PHE A 325 14.52 8.04 -8.70
N SER A 326 14.57 9.32 -8.34
CA SER A 326 15.24 10.36 -9.12
C SER A 326 16.77 10.21 -9.07
N LYS A 327 17.48 10.97 -9.91
CA LYS A 327 18.94 11.14 -9.85
C LYS A 327 19.50 11.46 -8.46
N SER A 328 18.70 12.07 -7.59
CA SER A 328 19.07 12.40 -6.20
C SER A 328 18.95 11.22 -5.23
N GLY A 329 18.46 10.06 -5.70
CA GLY A 329 18.13 8.91 -4.87
C GLY A 329 16.82 9.06 -4.08
N LYS A 330 16.16 10.22 -4.11
CA LYS A 330 14.81 10.40 -3.53
C LYS A 330 13.74 9.86 -4.47
N LYS A 331 12.52 9.64 -3.98
CA LYS A 331 11.35 9.29 -4.82
C LYS A 331 11.15 10.32 -5.94
N LEU A 332 10.56 9.89 -7.05
CA LEU A 332 10.24 10.82 -8.14
C LEU A 332 9.29 11.94 -7.67
N PRO A 333 9.50 13.18 -8.13
CA PRO A 333 8.53 14.26 -7.95
C PRO A 333 7.17 13.89 -8.57
N LYS A 334 6.09 14.33 -7.92
CA LYS A 334 4.72 14.10 -8.43
C LYS A 334 4.49 14.63 -9.85
N THR A 335 5.21 15.68 -10.25
CA THR A 335 5.14 16.22 -11.62
C THR A 335 5.63 15.20 -12.64
N ILE A 336 6.78 14.57 -12.38
CA ILE A 336 7.32 13.51 -13.24
C ILE A 336 6.42 12.26 -13.21
N GLU A 337 5.88 11.88 -12.05
CA GLU A 337 4.90 10.78 -11.96
C GLU A 337 3.68 11.05 -12.87
N LYS A 338 3.12 12.27 -12.81
CA LYS A 338 2.01 12.69 -13.67
C LYS A 338 2.37 12.68 -15.16
N ASP A 339 3.58 13.13 -15.51
CA ASP A 339 4.05 13.11 -16.90
C ASP A 339 4.13 11.67 -17.44
N ILE A 340 4.62 10.73 -16.62
CA ILE A 340 4.69 9.29 -16.98
C ILE A 340 3.27 8.72 -17.15
N GLU A 341 2.35 9.02 -16.23
CA GLU A 341 0.94 8.62 -16.35
C GLU A 341 0.27 9.18 -17.61
N GLN A 342 0.57 10.43 -17.95
CA GLN A 342 0.05 11.06 -19.15
C GLN A 342 0.62 10.40 -20.41
N GLU A 343 1.93 10.14 -20.49
CA GLU A 343 2.54 9.41 -21.60
C GLU A 343 2.00 7.98 -21.73
N LEU A 344 1.83 7.27 -20.61
CA LEU A 344 1.19 5.94 -20.59
C LEU A 344 -0.19 5.95 -21.23
N SER A 345 -1.01 6.96 -20.93
CA SER A 345 -2.37 7.06 -21.49
C SER A 345 -2.40 7.31 -23.00
N LYS A 346 -1.32 7.84 -23.58
CA LYS A 346 -1.18 8.08 -25.03
C LYS A 346 -0.73 6.84 -25.79
N LEU A 347 -0.09 5.88 -25.12
CA LEU A 347 0.42 4.66 -25.75
C LEU A 347 -0.73 3.75 -26.18
N SER A 348 -1.17 3.90 -27.43
CA SER A 348 -1.97 2.89 -28.12
C SER A 348 -1.02 1.84 -28.70
N TYR A 349 -1.25 0.56 -28.40
CA TYR A 349 -0.53 -0.55 -29.04
C TYR A 349 -0.93 -0.66 -30.52
N LYS A 350 -0.46 0.27 -31.36
CA LYS A 350 -0.50 0.16 -32.81
C LYS A 350 0.92 -0.12 -33.27
N LYS A 351 1.08 -1.26 -33.94
CA LYS A 351 2.29 -1.70 -34.65
C LYS A 351 3.03 -0.50 -35.24
N ASN A 352 4.16 -0.16 -34.65
CA ASN A 352 5.19 0.66 -35.26
C ASN A 352 6.51 0.05 -34.86
N ASN A 353 7.47 0.08 -35.79
CA ASN A 353 8.80 -0.51 -35.69
C ASN A 353 9.54 -0.07 -34.41
N LEU A 354 9.29 -0.76 -33.29
CA LEU A 354 10.03 -0.59 -32.04
C LEU A 354 11.43 -1.19 -32.23
N LEU A 355 12.29 -0.44 -32.90
CA LEU A 355 13.70 -0.78 -33.01
C LEU A 355 14.37 -0.48 -31.68
N CYS A 356 15.23 -1.40 -31.24
CA CYS A 356 16.08 -1.17 -30.07
C CYS A 356 17.01 0.01 -30.36
N GLN A 357 16.83 1.12 -29.64
CA GLN A 357 17.66 2.31 -29.81
C GLN A 357 18.91 2.26 -28.93
N LYS A 358 18.82 1.64 -27.75
CA LYS A 358 19.95 1.40 -26.84
C LYS A 358 19.88 0.04 -26.17
N LYS A 359 21.04 -0.57 -25.93
CA LYS A 359 21.16 -1.85 -25.22
C LYS A 359 20.97 -1.66 -23.70
N TYR A 360 20.51 -2.72 -23.03
CA TYR A 360 20.62 -2.85 -21.57
C TYR A 360 21.74 -3.85 -21.23
N GLN A 361 22.36 -3.68 -20.06
CA GLN A 361 23.47 -4.51 -19.59
C GLN A 361 23.17 -5.09 -18.22
N GLN A 362 23.49 -6.35 -18.00
CA GLN A 362 23.47 -6.97 -16.67
C GLN A 362 24.72 -6.53 -15.89
N THR A 363 24.55 -6.13 -14.64
CA THR A 363 25.66 -5.66 -13.78
C THR A 363 25.44 -6.15 -12.36
N ASN A 364 26.50 -6.67 -11.73
CA ASN A 364 26.48 -6.97 -10.30
C ASN A 364 26.98 -5.74 -9.53
N ALA A 365 26.17 -5.29 -8.56
CA ALA A 365 26.48 -4.13 -7.73
C ALA A 365 26.42 -4.41 -6.22
N ILE A 366 26.40 -5.69 -5.83
CA ILE A 366 26.35 -6.11 -4.41
C ILE A 366 27.57 -5.57 -3.66
N HIS A 367 28.77 -5.66 -4.24
CA HIS A 367 30.00 -5.19 -3.60
C HIS A 367 30.01 -3.68 -3.37
N GLN A 368 29.49 -2.91 -4.33
CA GLN A 368 29.37 -1.46 -4.25
C GLN A 368 28.44 -1.05 -3.11
N TYR A 369 27.34 -1.78 -2.93
CA TYR A 369 26.41 -1.52 -1.82
C TYR A 369 26.97 -2.00 -0.47
N LEU A 370 27.67 -3.13 -0.41
CA LEU A 370 28.37 -3.58 0.81
C LEU A 370 29.39 -2.54 1.28
N LYS A 371 30.23 -2.03 0.37
CA LYS A 371 31.19 -0.95 0.67
C LYS A 371 30.50 0.33 1.15
N PHE A 372 29.36 0.67 0.56
CA PHE A 372 28.57 1.81 1.03
C PHE A 372 28.07 1.60 2.45
N CYS A 373 27.48 0.44 2.76
CA CYS A 373 27.02 0.12 4.12
C CYS A 373 28.17 0.21 5.13
N GLU A 374 29.34 -0.37 4.80
CA GLU A 374 30.55 -0.27 5.63
C GLU A 374 31.01 1.18 5.84
N SER A 375 30.88 2.04 4.83
CA SER A 375 31.26 3.46 4.95
C SER A 375 30.35 4.28 5.87
N THR A 376 29.16 3.75 6.24
CA THR A 376 28.23 4.44 7.14
C THR A 376 28.54 4.25 8.62
N VAL A 377 29.49 3.38 8.96
CA VAL A 377 29.92 3.10 10.32
C VAL A 377 31.39 3.50 10.53
N PRO A 378 31.84 3.68 11.79
CA PRO A 378 33.25 3.91 12.10
C PRO A 378 34.14 2.81 11.51
N ARG A 379 35.33 3.19 10.99
CA ARG A 379 36.26 2.24 10.33
C ARG A 379 36.79 1.16 11.26
N ASP A 380 36.82 1.44 12.55
CA ASP A 380 37.26 0.56 13.63
C ASP A 380 36.12 -0.29 14.22
N LEU A 381 34.90 -0.20 13.69
CA LEU A 381 33.79 -1.05 14.13
C LEU A 381 34.15 -2.52 13.90
N ASN A 382 34.21 -3.28 15.00
CA ASN A 382 34.44 -4.70 15.02
C ASN A 382 33.36 -5.38 15.86
N LEU A 383 32.64 -6.33 15.26
CA LEU A 383 31.56 -7.10 15.87
C LEU A 383 32.05 -8.45 16.43
N THR A 384 33.37 -8.66 16.52
CA THR A 384 33.97 -9.86 17.14
C THR A 384 33.43 -10.06 18.55
N GLY A 385 32.96 -11.28 18.84
CA GLY A 385 32.35 -11.63 20.12
C GLY A 385 30.83 -11.49 20.17
N LEU A 386 30.19 -10.86 19.16
CA LEU A 386 28.74 -10.82 19.06
C LEU A 386 28.20 -12.02 18.25
N ASN A 387 27.23 -12.71 18.84
CA ASN A 387 26.42 -13.75 18.22
C ASN A 387 25.10 -13.13 17.74
N ILE A 388 24.89 -13.09 16.43
CA ILE A 388 23.72 -12.42 15.82
C ILE A 388 22.93 -13.43 15.00
N VAL A 389 21.61 -13.51 15.26
CA VAL A 389 20.67 -14.22 14.39
C VAL A 389 20.08 -13.23 13.38
N VAL A 390 20.07 -13.58 12.10
CA VAL A 390 19.56 -12.69 11.05
C VAL A 390 18.48 -13.39 10.24
N ASP A 391 17.30 -12.78 10.15
CA ASP A 391 16.19 -13.18 9.30
C ASP A 391 16.08 -12.24 8.09
N CYS A 392 16.36 -12.76 6.90
CA CYS A 392 16.31 -11.98 5.67
C CYS A 392 14.98 -12.10 4.91
N ALA A 393 13.95 -12.70 5.50
CA ALA A 393 12.61 -12.86 4.92
C ALA A 393 12.56 -13.58 3.56
N HIS A 394 13.59 -14.38 3.24
CA HIS A 394 13.85 -14.88 1.88
C HIS A 394 13.84 -13.78 0.83
N GLY A 395 14.16 -12.54 1.22
CA GLY A 395 14.08 -11.32 0.43
C GLY A 395 15.43 -10.84 -0.08
N ALA A 396 15.48 -9.58 -0.48
CA ALA A 396 16.61 -8.97 -1.16
C ALA A 396 17.88 -8.84 -0.30
N THR A 397 17.75 -8.93 1.03
CA THR A 397 18.87 -8.80 1.97
C THR A 397 19.67 -10.10 2.18
N TYR A 398 19.21 -11.24 1.64
CA TYR A 398 19.73 -12.59 1.95
C TYR A 398 21.24 -12.78 1.71
N GLN A 399 21.78 -12.15 0.66
CA GLN A 399 23.22 -12.17 0.36
C GLN A 399 24.00 -11.10 1.09
N ILE A 400 23.35 -9.99 1.44
CA ILE A 400 24.01 -8.76 1.85
C ILE A 400 24.19 -8.74 3.35
N ALA A 401 23.10 -8.86 4.11
CA ALA A 401 23.13 -8.69 5.56
C ALA A 401 24.02 -9.74 6.26
N PRO A 402 23.91 -11.06 5.97
CA PRO A 402 24.78 -12.04 6.61
C PRO A 402 26.26 -11.88 6.22
N THR A 403 26.54 -11.54 4.96
CA THR A 403 27.91 -11.34 4.46
C THR A 403 28.56 -10.14 5.13
N LEU A 404 27.84 -9.03 5.21
CA LEU A 404 28.29 -7.79 5.84
C LEU A 404 28.61 -7.98 7.31
N LEU A 405 27.70 -8.61 8.06
CA LEU A 405 27.87 -8.84 9.50
C LEU A 405 29.05 -9.77 9.81
N ARG A 406 29.23 -10.85 9.03
CA ARG A 406 30.40 -11.73 9.14
C ARG A 406 31.69 -11.01 8.81
N LYS A 407 31.68 -10.18 7.75
CA LYS A 407 32.86 -9.38 7.36
C LYS A 407 33.27 -8.40 8.45
N LEU A 408 32.30 -7.86 9.20
CA LEU A 408 32.54 -7.01 10.37
C LEU A 408 32.93 -7.80 11.64
N GLY A 409 33.01 -9.14 11.59
CA GLY A 409 33.53 -9.99 12.68
C GLY A 409 32.48 -10.73 13.51
N ALA A 410 31.18 -10.55 13.26
CA ALA A 410 30.13 -11.21 14.05
C ALA A 410 30.03 -12.72 13.73
N LYS A 411 29.66 -13.52 14.73
CA LYS A 411 29.19 -14.89 14.51
C LYS A 411 27.72 -14.82 14.08
N VAL A 412 27.43 -15.22 12.84
CA VAL A 412 26.09 -15.03 12.24
C VAL A 412 25.38 -16.36 11.98
N THR A 413 24.24 -16.55 12.64
CA THR A 413 23.25 -17.59 12.33
C THR A 413 22.18 -16.99 11.41
N ALA A 414 22.19 -17.37 10.13
CA ALA A 414 21.26 -16.83 9.13
C ALA A 414 20.06 -17.76 8.97
N ILE A 415 18.85 -17.21 9.08
CA ILE A 415 17.57 -17.88 8.78
C ILE A 415 16.86 -17.15 7.66
N SER A 416 15.97 -17.85 6.95
CA SER A 416 15.23 -17.30 5.81
C SER A 416 16.14 -16.68 4.73
N CYS A 417 17.29 -17.32 4.44
CA CYS A 417 18.28 -16.85 3.47
C CYS A 417 18.41 -17.75 2.22
N GLN A 418 17.37 -18.55 1.94
CA GLN A 418 17.34 -19.47 0.80
C GLN A 418 16.12 -19.15 -0.09
N PRO A 419 16.13 -18.04 -0.83
CA PRO A 419 15.00 -17.67 -1.68
C PRO A 419 14.79 -18.69 -2.81
N ASN A 420 13.53 -19.01 -3.11
CA ASN A 420 13.15 -19.91 -4.21
C ASN A 420 12.15 -19.28 -5.20
N GLY A 421 11.90 -17.98 -5.11
CA GLY A 421 10.93 -17.26 -5.94
C GLY A 421 9.54 -17.09 -5.32
N ILE A 422 9.13 -18.01 -4.45
CA ILE A 422 7.76 -18.09 -3.89
C ILE A 422 7.69 -18.00 -2.36
N ASN A 423 8.83 -18.14 -1.66
CA ASN A 423 8.91 -18.15 -0.20
C ASN A 423 9.21 -16.80 0.46
N ILE A 424 9.29 -15.71 -0.32
CA ILE A 424 9.51 -14.35 0.23
C ILE A 424 8.41 -13.98 1.23
N ASN A 425 8.81 -13.47 2.39
CA ASN A 425 7.94 -13.08 3.52
C ASN A 425 7.02 -14.22 4.06
N HIS A 426 7.22 -15.47 3.62
CA HIS A 426 6.37 -16.57 4.06
C HIS A 426 6.78 -16.99 5.47
N GLU A 427 5.95 -16.63 6.45
CA GLU A 427 6.15 -16.96 7.87
C GLU A 427 7.51 -16.50 8.44
N CYS A 428 8.08 -15.41 7.91
CA CYS A 428 9.38 -14.87 8.31
C CYS A 428 9.45 -13.34 8.18
N GLY A 429 10.58 -12.76 8.58
CA GLY A 429 10.88 -11.34 8.43
C GLY A 429 10.16 -10.43 9.43
N THR A 430 10.14 -9.12 9.16
CA THR A 430 9.55 -8.13 10.09
C THR A 430 8.06 -8.31 10.36
N THR A 431 7.33 -9.01 9.48
CA THR A 431 5.89 -9.27 9.65
C THR A 431 5.58 -10.52 10.45
N ASN A 432 6.52 -11.48 10.51
CA ASN A 432 6.44 -12.65 11.39
C ASN A 432 7.80 -12.92 12.04
N ILE A 433 7.99 -12.32 13.21
CA ILE A 433 9.24 -12.39 13.99
C ILE A 433 9.36 -13.65 14.86
N PHE A 434 8.36 -14.52 14.88
CA PHE A 434 8.35 -15.68 15.77
C PHE A 434 9.55 -16.62 15.54
N PRO A 435 9.90 -16.99 14.28
CA PRO A 435 11.07 -17.85 14.03
C PRO A 435 12.38 -17.19 14.49
N LEU A 436 12.55 -15.89 14.23
CA LEU A 436 13.72 -15.13 14.67
C LEU A 436 13.84 -15.15 16.20
N ARG A 437 12.75 -14.82 16.91
CA ARG A 437 12.73 -14.81 18.37
C ARG A 437 13.07 -16.17 18.96
N HIS A 438 12.48 -17.24 18.42
CA HIS A 438 12.78 -18.59 18.86
C HIS A 438 14.27 -18.92 18.66
N ARG A 439 14.81 -18.65 17.47
CA ARG A 439 16.21 -18.92 17.16
C ARG A 439 17.18 -18.10 18.03
N VAL A 440 16.87 -16.85 18.35
CA VAL A 440 17.70 -16.03 19.27
C VAL A 440 17.82 -16.70 20.65
N LEU A 441 16.70 -17.17 21.21
CA LEU A 441 16.68 -17.83 22.52
C LEU A 441 17.38 -19.20 22.48
N GLU A 442 17.16 -19.97 21.41
CA GLU A 442 17.76 -21.29 21.20
C GLU A 442 19.29 -21.22 21.10
N GLU A 443 19.81 -20.26 20.31
CA GLU A 443 21.25 -20.05 20.10
C GLU A 443 21.91 -19.29 21.26
N LYS A 444 21.12 -18.77 22.22
CA LYS A 444 21.57 -17.81 23.25
C LYS A 444 22.32 -16.63 22.61
N ALA A 445 21.81 -16.13 21.50
CA ALA A 445 22.41 -15.04 20.75
C ALA A 445 22.27 -13.70 21.50
N ASP A 446 23.19 -12.77 21.25
CA ASP A 446 23.18 -11.45 21.88
C ASP A 446 22.01 -10.58 21.37
N LEU A 447 21.63 -10.79 20.10
CA LEU A 447 20.48 -10.15 19.47
C LEU A 447 20.06 -10.86 18.17
N GLY A 448 18.85 -10.54 17.72
CA GLY A 448 18.31 -10.89 16.42
C GLY A 448 18.01 -9.66 15.56
N ILE A 449 18.11 -9.81 14.23
CA ILE A 449 17.78 -8.79 13.24
C ILE A 449 16.84 -9.37 12.20
N ALA A 450 15.64 -8.78 12.03
CA ALA A 450 14.70 -9.12 10.97
C ALA A 450 14.63 -7.99 9.94
N TYR A 451 14.71 -8.37 8.68
CA TYR A 451 14.44 -7.53 7.52
C TYR A 451 13.11 -7.91 6.87
N ASP A 452 12.58 -7.04 6.01
CA ASP A 452 11.47 -7.38 5.11
C ASP A 452 11.96 -7.72 3.70
N GLY A 453 11.02 -8.09 2.82
CA GLY A 453 11.31 -8.61 1.49
C GLY A 453 12.23 -7.73 0.62
N ASP A 454 12.16 -6.40 0.74
CA ASP A 454 12.99 -5.46 -0.01
C ASP A 454 14.02 -4.68 0.83
N GLY A 455 14.09 -4.96 2.13
CA GLY A 455 15.14 -4.45 3.03
C GLY A 455 14.97 -2.97 3.39
N ASP A 456 13.75 -2.45 3.39
CA ASP A 456 13.46 -1.08 3.83
C ASP A 456 12.95 -1.00 5.29
N ARG A 457 12.66 -2.14 5.93
CA ARG A 457 12.25 -2.23 7.35
C ARG A 457 13.17 -3.08 8.20
N LEU A 458 13.31 -2.66 9.45
CA LEU A 458 14.09 -3.30 10.50
C LEU A 458 13.26 -3.55 11.75
N ILE A 459 13.29 -4.79 12.25
CA ILE A 459 12.88 -5.12 13.62
C ILE A 459 14.02 -5.88 14.28
N MET A 460 14.28 -5.63 15.56
CA MET A 460 15.33 -6.32 16.30
C MET A 460 14.76 -7.10 17.49
N ILE A 461 15.50 -8.10 17.95
CA ILE A 461 15.17 -8.92 19.11
C ILE A 461 16.35 -8.87 20.07
N ASP A 462 16.14 -8.59 21.36
CA ASP A 462 17.22 -8.65 22.35
C ASP A 462 17.52 -10.09 22.80
N HIS A 463 18.62 -10.30 23.53
CA HIS A 463 19.01 -11.60 24.09
C HIS A 463 17.97 -12.28 25.01
N LEU A 464 16.95 -11.55 25.49
CA LEU A 464 15.85 -12.09 26.29
C LEU A 464 14.62 -12.42 25.44
N GLY A 465 14.69 -12.20 24.12
CA GLY A 465 13.60 -12.40 23.19
C GLY A 465 12.58 -11.26 23.17
N ASN A 466 12.88 -10.09 23.74
CA ASN A 466 11.99 -8.93 23.63
C ASN A 466 12.12 -8.29 22.25
N VAL A 467 11.00 -7.81 21.73
CA VAL A 467 10.94 -7.10 20.45
C VAL A 467 11.35 -5.66 20.63
N VAL A 468 12.16 -5.17 19.70
CA VAL A 468 12.58 -3.77 19.60
C VAL A 468 12.10 -3.26 18.23
N ASP A 469 11.05 -2.45 18.26
CA ASP A 469 10.39 -1.92 17.06
C ASP A 469 11.02 -0.62 16.55
N GLY A 470 10.47 -0.07 15.46
CA GLY A 470 10.98 1.17 14.86
C GLY A 470 10.95 2.39 15.79
N ASP A 471 10.01 2.46 16.73
CA ASP A 471 9.94 3.57 17.70
C ASP A 471 11.07 3.45 18.74
N GLN A 472 11.33 2.25 19.24
CA GLN A 472 12.45 2.00 20.15
C GLN A 472 13.81 2.21 19.47
N ILE A 473 13.96 1.77 18.21
CA ILE A 473 15.17 2.01 17.42
C ILE A 473 15.39 3.51 17.24
N LEU A 474 14.35 4.26 16.88
CA LEU A 474 14.41 5.72 16.77
C LEU A 474 14.88 6.37 18.09
N TYR A 475 14.31 5.96 19.22
CA TYR A 475 14.74 6.45 20.53
C TYR A 475 16.22 6.19 20.82
N ILE A 476 16.72 4.98 20.53
CA ILE A 476 18.12 4.60 20.77
C ILE A 476 19.07 5.49 19.95
N LEU A 477 18.78 5.68 18.65
CA LEU A 477 19.58 6.49 17.74
C LEU A 477 19.66 7.95 18.20
N VAL A 478 18.51 8.52 18.60
CA VAL A 478 18.44 9.90 19.09
C VAL A 478 19.21 10.07 20.39
N ARG A 479 19.00 9.17 21.36
CA ARG A 479 19.67 9.24 22.67
C ARG A 479 21.19 9.15 22.52
N ASP A 480 21.69 8.27 21.65
CA ASP A 480 23.12 8.17 21.39
C ASP A 480 23.68 9.44 20.74
N LYS A 481 22.99 10.00 19.73
CA LYS A 481 23.38 11.28 19.11
C LYS A 481 23.42 12.43 20.12
N ILE A 482 22.49 12.49 21.07
CA ILE A 482 22.51 13.49 22.16
C ILE A 482 23.72 13.29 23.05
N LYS A 483 23.96 12.06 23.50
CA LYS A 483 25.12 11.71 24.35
C LYS A 483 26.44 12.12 23.68
N ASN A 484 26.53 11.95 22.37
CA ASN A 484 27.69 12.28 21.55
C ASN A 484 27.72 13.73 21.04
N LYS A 485 26.79 14.60 21.47
CA LYS A 485 26.66 16.01 21.03
C LYS A 485 26.56 16.19 19.50
N LYS A 486 25.97 15.22 18.80
CA LYS A 486 25.76 15.19 17.34
C LYS A 486 24.27 15.34 16.95
N PHE A 487 23.39 15.54 17.93
CA PHE A 487 21.95 15.69 17.68
C PHE A 487 21.60 17.15 17.34
N HIS A 488 20.86 17.34 16.25
CA HIS A 488 20.37 18.65 15.82
C HIS A 488 18.91 18.55 15.38
N GLY A 489 18.11 19.57 15.72
CA GLY A 489 16.71 19.66 15.33
C GLY A 489 15.79 18.76 16.17
N GLY A 490 14.93 18.00 15.50
CA GLY A 490 13.93 17.12 16.10
C GLY A 490 13.79 15.82 15.32
N VAL A 491 12.79 15.02 15.70
CA VAL A 491 12.50 13.74 15.04
C VAL A 491 11.06 13.63 14.57
N VAL A 492 10.87 12.89 13.48
CA VAL A 492 9.55 12.68 12.88
C VAL A 492 9.12 11.23 13.05
N GLY A 493 7.99 11.02 13.71
CA GLY A 493 7.25 9.76 13.68
C GLY A 493 5.98 9.89 12.83
N THR A 494 5.14 8.87 12.84
CA THR A 494 3.79 8.98 12.24
C THR A 494 2.72 9.08 13.32
N LEU A 495 1.48 9.25 12.87
CA LEU A 495 0.30 9.08 13.73
C LEU A 495 0.27 7.71 14.44
N MET A 496 0.94 6.67 13.91
CA MET A 496 0.99 5.33 14.53
C MET A 496 2.06 5.18 15.61
N SER A 497 3.09 6.03 15.62
CA SER A 497 4.16 5.93 16.62
C SER A 497 3.60 5.95 18.04
N ASN A 498 4.08 5.07 18.91
CA ASN A 498 3.57 4.90 20.25
C ASN A 498 3.73 6.20 21.07
N MET A 499 2.76 6.54 21.92
CA MET A 499 2.88 7.71 22.81
C MET A 499 4.03 7.58 23.82
N GLY A 500 4.46 6.36 24.15
CA GLY A 500 5.64 6.10 24.97
C GLY A 500 6.93 6.66 24.39
N LEU A 501 7.08 6.64 23.06
CA LEU A 501 8.19 7.30 22.36
C LEU A 501 8.15 8.81 22.56
N GLU A 502 6.98 9.44 22.36
CA GLU A 502 6.80 10.88 22.54
C GLU A 502 7.14 11.33 23.97
N ILE A 503 6.71 10.57 24.97
CA ILE A 503 7.07 10.81 26.38
C ILE A 503 8.59 10.69 26.59
N ALA A 504 9.22 9.65 26.03
CA ALA A 504 10.64 9.41 26.19
C ALA A 504 11.49 10.51 25.51
N LEU A 505 11.11 10.95 24.31
CA LEU A 505 11.76 12.06 23.59
C LEU A 505 11.59 13.39 24.31
N LYS A 506 10.40 13.65 24.87
CA LYS A 506 10.15 14.86 25.67
C LYS A 506 11.06 14.94 26.89
N ARG A 507 11.34 13.81 27.56
CA ARG A 507 12.29 13.74 28.68
C ARG A 507 13.73 14.03 28.25
N LEU A 508 14.08 13.73 27.00
CA LEU A 508 15.38 14.07 26.40
C LEU A 508 15.44 15.50 25.85
N GLY A 509 14.35 16.28 25.95
CA GLY A 509 14.28 17.63 25.38
C GLY A 509 14.22 17.66 23.85
N VAL A 510 13.80 16.57 23.21
CA VAL A 510 13.77 16.43 21.75
C VAL A 510 12.40 16.81 21.18
N PRO A 511 12.32 17.77 20.24
CA PRO A 511 11.10 18.02 19.48
C PRO A 511 10.66 16.79 18.69
N PHE A 512 9.37 16.45 18.78
CA PHE A 512 8.79 15.31 18.07
C PHE A 512 7.57 15.76 17.26
N LEU A 513 7.57 15.45 15.96
CA LEU A 513 6.44 15.70 15.06
C LEU A 513 5.83 14.39 14.57
N ARG A 514 4.50 14.38 14.45
CA ARG A 514 3.75 13.25 13.90
C ARG A 514 3.26 13.59 12.50
N SER A 515 3.83 12.93 11.51
CA SER A 515 3.39 13.02 10.13
C SER A 515 2.20 12.08 9.85
N HIS A 516 1.55 12.24 8.70
CA HIS A 516 0.65 11.21 8.17
C HIS A 516 1.40 9.91 7.91
N ILE A 517 0.67 8.81 7.77
CA ILE A 517 1.26 7.46 7.67
C ILE A 517 1.81 7.25 6.27
N GLY A 518 3.04 6.72 6.19
CA GLY A 518 3.80 6.56 4.95
C GLY A 518 5.07 7.42 4.92
N ASP A 519 6.14 6.80 4.43
CA ASP A 519 7.49 7.36 4.29
C ASP A 519 7.55 8.73 3.56
N ARG A 520 6.72 8.97 2.54
CA ARG A 520 6.62 10.24 1.81
C ARG A 520 6.30 11.40 2.75
N TYR A 521 5.41 11.18 3.72
CA TYR A 521 5.01 12.23 4.67
C TYR A 521 6.09 12.48 5.72
N ILE A 522 6.82 11.43 6.14
CA ILE A 522 7.99 11.59 7.00
C ILE A 522 9.04 12.43 6.29
N LEU A 523 9.44 12.04 5.07
CA LEU A 523 10.45 12.76 4.29
C LEU A 523 10.07 14.22 4.06
N LYS A 524 8.81 14.50 3.69
CA LYS A 524 8.32 15.86 3.52
C LYS A 524 8.44 16.67 4.83
N THR A 525 8.03 16.09 5.95
CA THR A 525 8.10 16.77 7.26
C THR A 525 9.55 17.03 7.68
N LEU A 526 10.46 16.09 7.41
CA LEU A 526 11.90 16.26 7.66
C LEU A 526 12.49 17.41 6.84
N GLU A 527 12.15 17.48 5.54
CA GLU A 527 12.60 18.54 4.65
C GLU A 527 12.09 19.92 5.06
N GLU A 528 10.80 20.03 5.40
CA GLU A 528 10.17 21.29 5.84
C GLU A 528 10.80 21.85 7.13
N ASN A 529 11.34 20.99 7.99
CA ASN A 529 11.94 21.38 9.28
C ASN A 529 13.48 21.36 9.28
N GLY A 530 14.12 20.93 8.18
CA GLY A 530 15.57 20.74 8.12
C GLY A 530 16.10 19.67 9.08
N TRP A 531 15.31 18.63 9.37
CA TRP A 531 15.68 17.53 10.27
C TRP A 531 16.12 16.29 9.49
N THR A 532 16.87 15.39 10.14
CA THR A 532 17.53 14.26 9.45
C THR A 532 17.06 12.87 9.86
N ILE A 533 16.23 12.75 10.90
CA ILE A 533 15.87 11.46 11.50
C ILE A 533 14.35 11.31 11.60
N GLY A 534 13.82 10.26 11.01
CA GLY A 534 12.42 9.88 11.19
C GLY A 534 12.20 8.38 11.07
N ALA A 535 11.09 7.89 11.61
CA ALA A 535 10.78 6.46 11.55
C ALA A 535 9.27 6.18 11.59
N GLU A 536 8.91 5.00 11.08
CA GLU A 536 7.65 4.34 11.40
C GLU A 536 7.88 3.21 12.41
N ASN A 537 6.89 2.95 13.27
CA ASN A 537 6.92 1.81 14.19
C ASN A 537 7.05 0.46 13.47
N SER A 538 6.68 0.40 12.18
CA SER A 538 6.89 -0.76 11.29
C SER A 538 8.36 -1.12 11.06
N GLY A 539 9.31 -0.26 11.47
CA GLY A 539 10.74 -0.46 11.26
C GLY A 539 11.32 0.28 10.06
N HIS A 540 10.50 1.06 9.33
CA HIS A 540 11.01 1.92 8.26
C HIS A 540 11.70 3.14 8.87
N ILE A 541 13.02 3.13 8.92
CA ILE A 541 13.84 4.15 9.61
C ILE A 541 14.64 4.94 8.59
N ILE A 542 14.48 6.25 8.60
CA ILE A 542 15.12 7.19 7.69
C ILE A 542 16.22 7.94 8.43
N LEU A 543 17.45 7.81 7.93
CA LEU A 543 18.64 8.51 8.40
C LEU A 543 19.25 9.30 7.23
N LEU A 544 18.82 10.55 7.05
CA LEU A 544 19.17 11.37 5.89
C LEU A 544 20.67 11.71 5.80
N GLU A 545 21.40 11.57 6.91
CA GLU A 545 22.86 11.70 6.96
C GLU A 545 23.58 10.59 6.18
N HIS A 546 22.92 9.45 5.98
CA HIS A 546 23.50 8.27 5.33
C HIS A 546 22.77 7.90 4.03
N SER A 547 21.43 7.92 4.03
CA SER A 547 20.60 7.46 2.90
C SER A 547 19.45 8.40 2.59
N SER A 548 19.03 8.43 1.32
CA SER A 548 17.91 9.25 0.82
C SER A 548 16.54 8.61 1.01
N THR A 549 16.49 7.40 1.56
CA THR A 549 15.28 6.62 1.85
C THR A 549 15.51 5.79 3.11
N GLY A 550 14.47 5.15 3.65
CA GLY A 550 14.66 4.18 4.72
C GLY A 550 15.53 3.00 4.26
N ASP A 551 16.55 2.70 5.06
CA ASP A 551 17.51 1.61 4.81
C ASP A 551 17.71 0.82 6.11
N ALA A 552 17.16 -0.39 6.13
CA ALA A 552 17.15 -1.24 7.30
C ALA A 552 18.55 -1.73 7.68
N ILE A 553 19.41 -1.97 6.70
CA ILE A 553 20.79 -2.45 6.93
C ILE A 553 21.60 -1.34 7.59
N ILE A 554 21.50 -0.11 7.07
CA ILE A 554 22.16 1.05 7.68
C ILE A 554 21.64 1.27 9.09
N ALA A 555 20.31 1.29 9.29
CA ALA A 555 19.74 1.47 10.63
C ALA A 555 20.23 0.40 11.62
N GLY A 556 20.30 -0.86 11.19
CA GLY A 556 20.80 -1.96 12.00
C GLY A 556 22.28 -1.82 12.34
N LEU A 557 23.11 -1.43 11.37
CA LEU A 557 24.53 -1.15 11.58
C LEU A 557 24.76 -0.01 12.58
N GLN A 558 23.95 1.06 12.54
CA GLN A 558 24.05 2.14 13.52
C GLN A 558 23.76 1.63 14.93
N ILE A 559 22.74 0.79 15.12
CA ILE A 559 22.45 0.18 16.42
C ILE A 559 23.58 -0.73 16.89
N LEU A 560 24.15 -1.54 16.01
CA LEU A 560 25.30 -2.40 16.34
C LEU A 560 26.54 -1.57 16.75
N SER A 561 26.80 -0.46 16.04
CA SER A 561 27.88 0.46 16.43
C SER A 561 27.66 1.03 17.83
N ILE A 562 26.42 1.41 18.16
CA ILE A 562 26.05 1.91 19.51
C ILE A 562 26.23 0.83 20.58
N ILE A 563 25.90 -0.43 20.28
CA ILE A 563 26.09 -1.58 21.19
C ILE A 563 27.57 -1.77 21.52
N VAL A 564 28.43 -1.82 20.50
CA VAL A 564 29.87 -2.03 20.65
C VAL A 564 30.53 -0.85 21.36
N HIS A 565 30.27 0.39 20.91
CA HIS A 565 30.93 1.58 21.47
C HIS A 565 30.55 1.84 22.93
N ASN A 566 29.31 1.53 23.31
CA ASN A 566 28.86 1.69 24.70
C ASN A 566 29.09 0.44 25.56
N ASN A 567 29.67 -0.64 24.99
CA ASN A 567 29.86 -1.94 25.63
C ASN A 567 28.61 -2.39 26.41
N THR A 568 27.48 -2.47 25.71
CA THR A 568 26.17 -2.69 26.34
C THR A 568 25.29 -3.62 25.51
N THR A 569 24.11 -3.98 26.01
CA THR A 569 23.17 -4.86 25.32
C THR A 569 22.02 -4.08 24.70
N LEU A 570 21.38 -4.65 23.66
CA LEU A 570 20.19 -4.05 23.03
C LEU A 570 19.07 -3.78 24.05
N LYS A 571 18.86 -4.69 25.01
CA LYS A 571 17.94 -4.53 26.13
C LYS A 571 18.24 -3.29 26.97
N ASN A 572 19.52 -3.08 27.31
CA ASN A 572 19.94 -1.92 28.08
C ASN A 572 19.84 -0.64 27.25
N LEU A 573 20.03 -0.71 25.93
CA LEU A 573 19.79 0.45 25.07
C LEU A 573 18.31 0.88 25.08
N CYS A 574 17.37 -0.04 25.25
CA CYS A 574 15.96 0.32 25.41
C CYS A 574 15.62 0.94 26.78
N SER A 575 16.57 1.04 27.72
CA SER A 575 16.32 1.70 29.01
C SER A 575 15.93 3.17 28.80
N GLY A 576 14.86 3.61 29.46
CA GLY A 576 14.35 4.98 29.35
C GLY A 576 13.22 5.19 28.34
N ILE A 577 12.93 4.20 27.49
CA ILE A 577 11.68 4.14 26.73
C ILE A 577 10.80 3.00 27.25
N GLN A 578 9.53 3.30 27.49
CA GLN A 578 8.51 2.31 27.81
C GLN A 578 7.34 2.56 26.86
N LEU A 579 7.13 1.62 25.94
CA LEU A 579 5.97 1.68 25.05
C LEU A 579 4.69 1.50 25.88
N LEU A 580 3.70 2.34 25.60
CA LEU A 580 2.39 2.21 26.21
C LEU A 580 1.63 1.05 25.54
N PRO A 581 0.81 0.30 26.29
CA PRO A 581 -0.17 -0.60 25.71
C PRO A 581 -0.94 0.09 24.56
N GLN A 582 -0.87 -0.50 23.37
CA GLN A 582 -1.53 -0.01 22.16
C GLN A 582 -2.30 -1.16 21.53
N ILE A 583 -3.58 -0.95 21.26
CA ILE A 583 -4.46 -1.94 20.63
C ILE A 583 -4.99 -1.33 19.34
N LEU A 584 -4.84 -2.07 18.24
CA LEU A 584 -5.38 -1.73 16.93
C LEU A 584 -6.46 -2.76 16.55
N ILE A 585 -7.71 -2.31 16.41
CA ILE A 585 -8.83 -3.13 15.95
C ILE A 585 -9.26 -2.65 14.57
N ASN A 586 -9.29 -3.58 13.62
CA ASN A 586 -9.83 -3.34 12.28
C ASN A 586 -11.30 -3.76 12.26
N VAL A 587 -12.20 -2.81 11.98
CA VAL A 587 -13.63 -3.06 11.81
C VAL A 587 -13.99 -2.98 10.33
N GLN A 588 -14.31 -4.12 9.74
CA GLN A 588 -14.80 -4.18 8.36
C GLN A 588 -16.10 -3.38 8.24
N LEU A 589 -16.15 -2.52 7.23
CA LEU A 589 -17.31 -1.75 6.84
C LEU A 589 -18.10 -2.49 5.77
N ASN A 590 -19.42 -2.31 5.78
CA ASN A 590 -20.20 -2.53 4.57
C ASN A 590 -19.83 -1.42 3.58
N LYS A 591 -19.76 -1.72 2.27
CA LYS A 591 -19.41 -0.77 1.21
C LYS A 591 -20.47 0.35 1.13
N GLN A 592 -20.50 1.31 2.06
CA GLN A 592 -21.34 2.52 2.08
C GLN A 592 -21.29 3.27 3.43
N SER A 593 -20.89 2.64 4.54
CA SER A 593 -20.96 3.31 5.85
C SER A 593 -19.75 4.19 6.14
N ASN A 594 -20.00 5.34 6.76
CA ASN A 594 -18.97 6.11 7.45
C ASN A 594 -19.32 6.21 8.92
N PRO A 595 -19.10 5.14 9.70
CA PRO A 595 -19.45 5.14 11.12
C PRO A 595 -18.75 6.26 11.89
N LEU A 596 -17.60 6.77 11.42
CA LEU A 596 -16.90 7.90 12.04
C LEU A 596 -17.72 9.21 12.04
N LYS A 597 -18.69 9.37 11.13
CA LYS A 597 -19.59 10.52 11.12
C LYS A 597 -20.75 10.39 12.12
N SER A 598 -21.05 9.18 12.59
CA SER A 598 -22.15 8.91 13.53
C SER A 598 -21.97 9.66 14.85
N ASN A 599 -23.07 10.20 15.38
CA ASN A 599 -23.10 10.83 16.69
C ASN A 599 -22.72 9.85 17.80
N ALA A 600 -23.03 8.56 17.66
CA ALA A 600 -22.65 7.52 18.62
C ALA A 600 -21.12 7.37 18.68
N VAL A 601 -20.46 7.27 17.51
CA VAL A 601 -19.01 7.16 17.41
C VAL A 601 -18.31 8.43 17.89
N LYS A 602 -18.83 9.62 17.56
CA LYS A 602 -18.30 10.89 18.06
C LYS A 602 -18.38 11.00 19.58
N ARG A 603 -19.51 10.60 20.19
CA ARG A 603 -19.69 10.60 21.65
C ARG A 603 -18.74 9.64 22.34
N VAL A 604 -18.66 8.38 21.91
CA VAL A 604 -17.72 7.42 22.54
C VAL A 604 -16.27 7.87 22.36
N SER A 605 -15.93 8.45 21.21
CA SER A 605 -14.60 9.01 20.96
C SER A 605 -14.28 10.16 21.92
N ALA A 606 -15.23 11.08 22.16
CA ALA A 606 -15.04 12.18 23.09
C ALA A 606 -14.87 11.68 24.54
N VAL A 607 -15.69 10.71 24.96
CA VAL A 607 -15.57 10.07 26.28
C VAL A 607 -14.23 9.38 26.43
N ALA A 608 -13.80 8.59 25.44
CA ALA A 608 -12.52 7.90 25.47
C ALA A 608 -11.34 8.90 25.50
N LYS A 609 -11.38 9.97 24.71
CA LYS A 609 -10.38 11.05 24.75
C LYS A 609 -10.28 11.69 26.13
N LYS A 610 -11.42 12.02 26.76
CA LYS A 610 -11.44 12.58 28.12
C LYS A 610 -10.91 11.57 29.15
N THR A 611 -11.28 10.31 29.01
CA THR A 611 -10.89 9.21 29.91
C THR A 611 -9.39 8.89 29.85
N LEU A 612 -8.75 9.15 28.71
CA LEU A 612 -7.33 8.94 28.46
C LEU A 612 -6.50 10.23 28.53
N ALA A 613 -7.11 11.38 28.82
CA ALA A 613 -6.41 12.67 28.86
C ALA A 613 -5.17 12.61 29.76
N GLY A 614 -4.01 13.00 29.22
CA GLY A 614 -2.71 12.95 29.90
C GLY A 614 -2.09 11.56 30.04
N ASN A 615 -2.83 10.47 29.78
CA ASN A 615 -2.43 9.09 30.05
C ASN A 615 -2.59 8.15 28.83
N GLY A 616 -2.92 8.69 27.65
CA GLY A 616 -3.16 7.91 26.45
C GLY A 616 -3.83 8.71 25.33
N ARG A 617 -4.13 8.04 24.22
CA ARG A 617 -4.86 8.65 23.10
C ARG A 617 -5.64 7.62 22.29
N ILE A 618 -6.53 8.12 21.44
CA ILE A 618 -7.23 7.33 20.42
C ILE A 618 -6.93 7.89 19.03
N LEU A 619 -6.86 7.00 18.04
CA LEU A 619 -6.81 7.34 16.63
C LEU A 619 -7.84 6.50 15.89
N LEU A 620 -8.86 7.17 15.36
CA LEU A 620 -9.87 6.57 14.50
C LEU A 620 -9.64 7.04 13.08
N ARG A 621 -9.49 6.11 12.15
CA ARG A 621 -9.35 6.43 10.73
C ARG A 621 -10.00 5.37 9.86
N LYS A 622 -10.54 5.78 8.71
CA LYS A 622 -10.81 4.83 7.63
C LYS A 622 -9.48 4.36 7.05
N SER A 623 -9.41 3.09 6.67
CA SER A 623 -8.34 2.63 5.80
C SER A 623 -8.56 3.21 4.41
N GLY A 624 -7.48 3.67 3.77
CA GLY A 624 -7.51 4.14 2.39
C GLY A 624 -7.40 3.03 1.35
N THR A 625 -7.06 1.81 1.79
CA THR A 625 -6.80 0.63 0.93
C THR A 625 -7.84 -0.47 1.09
N GLU A 626 -8.48 -0.55 2.25
CA GLU A 626 -9.40 -1.62 2.62
C GLU A 626 -10.71 -1.00 3.14
N PRO A 627 -11.88 -1.61 2.90
CA PRO A 627 -13.16 -1.09 3.38
C PRO A 627 -13.31 -1.38 4.88
N LEU A 628 -12.47 -0.76 5.70
CA LEU A 628 -12.44 -0.93 7.16
C LEU A 628 -12.15 0.39 7.88
N VAL A 629 -12.57 0.49 9.13
CA VAL A 629 -12.11 1.51 10.08
C VAL A 629 -11.06 0.89 10.98
N ARG A 630 -9.94 1.58 11.12
CA ARG A 630 -8.86 1.27 12.06
C ARG A 630 -9.09 2.06 13.34
N ILE A 631 -9.22 1.33 14.43
CA ILE A 631 -9.46 1.84 15.77
C ILE A 631 -8.22 1.57 16.59
N MET A 632 -7.41 2.60 16.80
CA MET A 632 -6.24 2.51 17.66
C MET A 632 -6.54 3.20 18.99
N VAL A 633 -6.27 2.52 20.09
CA VAL A 633 -6.31 3.08 21.45
C VAL A 633 -5.01 2.74 22.12
N GLU A 634 -4.41 3.72 22.79
CA GLU A 634 -3.23 3.50 23.62
C GLU A 634 -3.29 4.28 24.92
N GLY A 635 -2.58 3.81 25.94
CA GLY A 635 -2.53 4.44 27.24
C GLY A 635 -1.81 3.61 28.29
N THR A 636 -1.60 4.18 29.47
CA THR A 636 -0.76 3.61 30.54
C THR A 636 -1.31 2.33 31.18
N GLU A 637 -2.63 2.13 31.16
CA GLU A 637 -3.29 0.97 31.77
C GLU A 637 -3.86 0.01 30.70
N ALA A 638 -3.23 -1.16 30.54
CA ALA A 638 -3.56 -2.12 29.46
C ALA A 638 -5.03 -2.58 29.49
N THR A 639 -5.58 -2.89 30.66
CA THR A 639 -6.97 -3.33 30.84
C THR A 639 -7.97 -2.27 30.36
N LYS A 640 -7.69 -0.99 30.66
CA LYS A 640 -8.50 0.15 30.24
C LYS A 640 -8.40 0.41 28.75
N VAL A 641 -7.20 0.30 28.17
CA VAL A 641 -6.96 0.40 26.72
C VAL A 641 -7.76 -0.66 25.97
N ILE A 642 -7.67 -1.94 26.39
CA ILE A 642 -8.42 -3.05 25.78
C ILE A 642 -9.93 -2.79 25.86
N LYS A 643 -10.46 -2.46 27.05
CA LYS A 643 -11.89 -2.19 27.23
C LYS A 643 -12.38 -1.07 26.32
N LEU A 644 -11.65 0.05 26.26
CA LEU A 644 -12.01 1.19 25.41
C LEU A 644 -11.93 0.84 23.92
N ALA A 645 -10.88 0.15 23.48
CA ALA A 645 -10.73 -0.27 22.09
C ALA A 645 -11.92 -1.14 21.62
N TYR A 646 -12.25 -2.18 22.40
CA TYR A 646 -13.37 -3.07 22.07
C TYR A 646 -14.73 -2.39 22.19
N HIS A 647 -14.91 -1.49 23.16
CA HIS A 647 -16.14 -0.72 23.29
C HIS A 647 -16.37 0.19 22.08
N ILE A 648 -15.35 0.96 21.67
CA ILE A 648 -15.40 1.80 20.47
C ILE A 648 -15.62 0.93 19.23
N ALA A 649 -14.92 -0.21 19.12
CA ALA A 649 -15.10 -1.15 18.00
C ALA A 649 -16.52 -1.72 17.92
N THR A 650 -17.17 -1.98 19.06
CA THR A 650 -18.55 -2.47 19.10
C THR A 650 -19.52 -1.41 18.59
N ILE A 651 -19.33 -0.14 19.01
CA ILE A 651 -20.16 0.97 18.52
C ILE A 651 -19.89 1.23 17.03
N VAL A 652 -18.63 1.21 16.59
CA VAL A 652 -18.31 1.34 15.16
C VAL A 652 -18.95 0.19 14.36
N LYS A 653 -18.99 -1.03 14.91
CA LYS A 653 -19.65 -2.19 14.29
C LYS A 653 -21.17 -2.09 14.26
N SER A 654 -21.81 -1.42 15.23
CA SER A 654 -23.27 -1.21 15.19
C SER A 654 -23.68 -0.12 14.19
N GLU A 655 -22.73 0.73 13.79
CA GLU A 655 -22.93 1.85 12.86
C GLU A 655 -22.38 1.57 11.44
N ARG A 656 -22.01 0.30 11.16
CA ARG A 656 -21.29 -0.12 9.93
C ARG A 656 -22.17 -0.53 8.76
#